data_AF-A0A951RX35-F1
#
_entry.id   AF-A0A951RX35-F1
#
_cell.length_a   1.000
_cell.length_b   1.000
_cell.length_c   1.000
_cell.angle_alpha   90.00
_cell.angle_beta   90.00
_cell.angle_gamma   90.00
#
_symmetry.space_group_name_H-M   'P 1'
#
loop_
_entity.id
_entity.type
_entity.pdbx_description
1 polymer ?
#
loop_
_entity_poly.entity_id
_entity_poly.type
_entity_poly.pdbx_seq_one_letter_code
_entity_poly.pdbx_strand_id
1 'polypeptide(L)'
;MQDQKIRTGGKIFLLILIGIFIYLPVTMAQVSSVEFGRSRLQFKKLKWDYYQSVNFNCYYYDNGEQLAKYILQIAEEELPGMERFIEYSLQRRANVVIYNSYDDMKQTNIGQGIDWENTGGTTQLVNNKLVVYFNGNHADLRRQVRQGIAKILVQNMLFGDDLGEMAGNQALLDLPEWLTDGYIAYAAENWSTALDDDLKSEILSLKYKKFNQFVFDHPQLAGHAFWYYIEEKYGRENTTYLLYLARIYKSLNKATQQVAKTKKFNDLLEEFMNYQSEKYENDIRRRRNFPKGSEITSVVISKYTDYFHFNVNPAKRNSSFAVVQYKKGQYKLILDEDGDTKVLLKFGVKARMGDINPNYPMMAWDPKGNMLAVIYNEEGRLKLFVYDVITRVKPYKRDLTDVFDQVQDMKYIYNSQTLLFSAVKNGQTDIYTYDVENEKVKQITNDVYDDLDASFVAFPNKNGILFSSNRPSASDPGSDTSLMKNRFNIFMVTNSSPENPELNQITQLTNLDFGDARYPAQYNVNHFTFLNDANGVMNRYAGFFSTKSAGVDTLVLINQEILRNPTPAEVDSVLRFYKKDDVDSIAVVALSSDSAYVFPITNYASGIRETRAAGENNQVSEVTRQSDDKSLYKLRIDEAAL
;
A
#
# COMPACT_ATOMS: atom_id res chain seq x y z
N MET A 1 29.14 33.02 92.10
CA MET A 1 29.52 31.85 91.27
C MET A 1 28.26 31.35 90.60
N GLN A 2 27.95 31.87 89.43
CA GLN A 2 28.31 31.33 88.09
C GLN A 2 27.38 30.19 87.66
N ASP A 3 26.87 30.36 86.43
CA ASP A 3 26.26 29.34 85.56
C ASP A 3 24.80 28.91 85.78
N GLN A 4 23.88 29.80 85.41
CA GLN A 4 22.65 29.39 84.71
C GLN A 4 22.28 30.40 83.61
N LYS A 5 23.14 30.50 82.60
CA LYS A 5 22.74 30.95 81.26
C LYS A 5 23.31 29.93 80.28
N ILE A 6 22.66 29.78 79.13
CA ILE A 6 22.98 28.80 78.06
C ILE A 6 22.28 27.44 78.25
N ARG A 7 20.94 27.43 78.21
CA ARG A 7 20.20 26.21 77.79
C ARG A 7 18.84 26.47 77.12
N THR A 8 18.54 27.71 76.76
CA THR A 8 17.29 28.10 76.06
C THR A 8 17.51 28.48 74.59
N GLY A 9 18.75 28.74 74.17
CA GLY A 9 19.06 29.09 72.77
C GLY A 9 18.95 27.90 71.81
N GLY A 10 19.38 26.70 72.23
CA GLY A 10 19.38 25.52 71.35
C GLY A 10 17.98 25.01 70.98
N LYS A 11 16.99 25.14 71.88
CA LYS A 11 15.61 24.72 71.59
C LYS A 11 14.88 25.70 70.68
N ILE A 12 15.16 27.00 70.81
CA ILE A 12 14.59 28.05 69.94
C ILE A 12 15.25 27.98 68.56
N PHE A 13 16.56 27.71 68.49
CA PHE A 13 17.25 27.51 67.21
C PHE A 13 16.76 26.25 66.48
N LEU A 14 16.49 25.17 67.20
CA LEU A 14 15.90 23.95 66.63
C LEU A 14 14.46 24.18 66.13
N LEU A 15 13.64 24.94 66.87
CA LEU A 15 12.28 25.30 66.46
C LEU A 15 12.25 26.25 65.26
N ILE A 16 13.22 27.17 65.16
CA ILE A 16 13.39 28.04 63.99
C ILE A 16 13.89 27.24 62.78
N LEU A 17 14.79 26.25 62.97
CA LEU A 17 15.23 25.36 61.89
C LEU A 17 14.11 24.45 61.38
N ILE A 18 13.25 23.95 62.29
CA ILE A 18 12.06 23.16 61.94
C ILE A 18 11.01 24.04 61.24
N GLY A 19 10.82 25.28 61.68
CA GLY A 19 9.94 26.25 61.03
C GLY A 19 10.39 26.64 59.62
N ILE A 20 11.70 26.77 59.38
CA ILE A 20 12.28 27.04 58.05
C ILE A 20 12.13 25.82 57.12
N PHE A 21 12.15 24.59 57.66
CA PHE A 21 11.87 23.38 56.88
C PHE A 21 10.40 23.22 56.49
N ILE A 22 9.46 23.83 57.23
CA ILE A 22 8.02 23.77 56.95
C ILE A 22 7.60 24.82 55.89
N TYR A 23 8.42 25.84 55.64
CA TYR A 23 8.20 26.87 54.63
C TYR A 23 9.07 26.71 53.37
N LEU A 24 9.59 25.50 53.10
CA LEU A 24 10.14 25.21 51.77
C LEU A 24 8.98 25.32 50.77
N PRO A 25 9.05 26.20 49.76
CA PRO A 25 8.06 26.19 48.69
C PRO A 25 8.09 24.79 48.10
N VAL A 26 6.91 24.17 48.00
CA VAL A 26 6.75 22.95 47.20
C VAL A 26 7.15 23.34 45.80
N THR A 27 8.41 23.12 45.46
CA THR A 27 8.89 23.16 44.09
C THR A 27 8.13 22.05 43.41
N MET A 28 7.05 22.42 42.72
CA MET A 28 6.45 21.56 41.72
C MET A 28 7.52 21.37 40.68
N ALA A 29 8.30 20.30 40.83
CA ALA A 29 9.04 19.76 39.72
C ALA A 29 8.01 19.62 38.60
N GLN A 30 8.23 20.34 37.50
CA GLN A 30 7.50 20.06 36.28
C GLN A 30 7.80 18.60 35.96
N VAL A 31 6.89 17.71 36.35
CA VAL A 31 6.87 16.36 35.85
C VAL A 31 6.52 16.56 34.38
N SER A 32 7.55 16.64 33.55
CA SER A 32 7.40 16.39 32.14
C SER A 32 6.81 15.00 32.06
N SER A 33 5.51 14.92 31.75
CA SER A 33 4.85 13.67 31.41
C SER A 33 5.38 13.22 30.04
N VAL A 34 6.67 12.90 29.97
CA VAL A 34 7.20 12.13 28.86
C VAL A 34 6.67 10.74 29.10
N GLU A 35 5.78 10.26 28.25
CA GLU A 35 5.42 8.84 28.20
C GLU A 35 6.69 8.04 27.91
N PHE A 36 7.40 7.63 28.96
CA PHE A 36 8.66 6.90 28.85
C PHE A 36 8.36 5.48 28.32
N GLY A 37 8.91 5.12 27.16
CA GLY A 37 8.87 3.75 26.64
C GLY A 37 8.17 3.51 25.30
N ARG A 38 7.85 4.54 24.50
CA ARG A 38 7.16 4.39 23.19
C ARG A 38 7.94 4.90 21.96
N SER A 39 9.19 5.32 22.09
CA SER A 39 9.96 5.75 20.92
C SER A 39 10.29 4.57 20.01
N ARG A 40 10.02 4.73 18.71
CA ARG A 40 10.47 3.84 17.66
C ARG A 40 12.00 3.86 17.55
N LEU A 41 12.56 2.71 17.22
CA LEU A 41 13.99 2.57 16.92
C LEU A 41 14.27 3.24 15.58
N GLN A 42 15.16 4.23 15.59
CA GLN A 42 15.56 4.98 14.41
C GLN A 42 16.90 4.46 13.88
N PHE A 43 16.93 4.00 12.64
CA PHE A 43 18.13 3.49 11.97
C PHE A 43 18.71 4.48 10.97
N LYS A 44 17.89 5.40 10.44
CA LYS A 44 18.31 6.45 9.49
C LYS A 44 18.15 7.86 10.05
N LYS A 45 19.08 8.75 9.70
CA LYS A 45 18.97 10.19 9.94
C LYS A 45 18.42 10.88 8.69
N LEU A 46 17.18 11.34 8.77
CA LEU A 46 16.48 11.98 7.65
C LEU A 46 16.77 13.49 7.64
N LYS A 47 17.12 14.02 6.46
CA LYS A 47 17.28 15.47 6.24
C LYS A 47 15.99 16.01 5.61
N TRP A 48 15.27 16.81 6.38
CA TRP A 48 13.96 17.31 5.98
C TRP A 48 14.06 18.64 5.25
N ASP A 49 13.36 18.73 4.13
CA ASP A 49 13.04 19.95 3.40
C ASP A 49 11.50 20.04 3.25
N TYR A 50 11.00 21.17 2.74
CA TYR A 50 9.56 21.33 2.56
C TYR A 50 9.19 22.15 1.33
N TYR A 51 8.02 21.85 0.78
CA TYR A 51 7.28 22.70 -0.15
C TYR A 51 6.04 23.28 0.52
N GLN A 52 5.54 24.38 -0.02
CA GLN A 52 4.35 25.04 0.50
C GLN A 52 3.39 25.38 -0.65
N SER A 53 2.11 25.15 -0.41
CA SER A 53 1.00 25.57 -1.26
C SER A 53 0.04 26.51 -0.51
N VAL A 54 -1.16 26.71 -1.04
CA VAL A 54 -2.18 27.57 -0.43
C VAL A 54 -2.61 26.99 0.92
N ASN A 55 -2.93 25.70 0.95
CA ASN A 55 -3.55 25.00 2.08
C ASN A 55 -2.64 23.96 2.76
N PHE A 56 -1.46 23.67 2.21
CA PHE A 56 -0.59 22.61 2.74
C PHE A 56 0.88 23.02 2.83
N ASN A 57 1.57 22.54 3.86
CA ASN A 57 3.03 22.45 3.92
C ASN A 57 3.41 20.98 3.76
N CYS A 58 4.34 20.66 2.88
CA CYS A 58 4.66 19.29 2.54
C CYS A 58 6.15 19.02 2.81
N TYR A 59 6.41 18.30 3.90
CA TYR A 59 7.74 17.92 4.37
C TYR A 59 8.17 16.60 3.74
N TYR A 60 9.37 16.59 3.16
CA TYR A 60 9.98 15.44 2.52
C TYR A 60 11.45 15.34 2.90
N TYR A 61 12.10 14.22 2.57
CA TYR A 61 13.51 14.02 2.82
C TYR A 61 14.19 13.29 1.68
N ASP A 62 15.51 13.48 1.58
CA ASP A 62 16.38 12.87 0.58
C ASP A 62 15.77 12.98 -0.83
N ASN A 63 15.65 11.89 -1.59
CA ASN A 63 15.12 11.90 -2.97
C ASN A 63 13.58 11.96 -3.05
N GLY A 64 12.90 12.42 -2.01
CA GLY A 64 11.43 12.49 -1.93
C GLY A 64 10.78 13.70 -2.62
N GLU A 65 11.55 14.53 -3.32
CA GLU A 65 11.09 15.79 -3.92
C GLU A 65 9.92 15.58 -4.90
N GLN A 66 10.01 14.56 -5.75
CA GLN A 66 8.97 14.26 -6.75
C GLN A 66 7.66 13.83 -6.09
N LEU A 67 7.73 12.99 -5.05
CA LEU A 67 6.56 12.61 -4.24
C LEU A 67 5.94 13.83 -3.55
N ALA A 68 6.75 14.75 -3.04
CA ALA A 68 6.28 15.97 -2.41
C ALA A 68 5.50 16.87 -3.38
N LYS A 69 6.02 17.04 -4.60
CA LYS A 69 5.34 17.78 -5.67
C LYS A 69 4.01 17.13 -6.04
N TYR A 70 3.98 15.82 -6.23
CA TYR A 70 2.75 15.07 -6.52
C TYR A 70 1.72 15.23 -5.39
N ILE A 71 2.14 15.02 -4.14
CA ILE A 71 1.25 15.10 -2.96
C ILE A 71 0.68 16.50 -2.79
N LEU A 72 1.47 17.53 -3.02
CA LEU A 72 1.01 18.91 -2.92
C LEU A 72 -0.08 19.21 -3.95
N GLN A 73 0.10 18.75 -5.20
CA GLN A 73 -0.90 18.92 -6.26
C GLN A 73 -2.19 18.15 -5.95
N ILE A 74 -2.08 16.87 -5.57
CA ILE A 74 -3.26 16.06 -5.31
C ILE A 74 -4.01 16.51 -4.04
N ALA A 75 -3.31 16.96 -3.00
CA ALA A 75 -3.95 17.46 -1.78
C ALA A 75 -4.80 18.71 -2.06
N GLU A 76 -4.27 19.66 -2.84
CA GLU A 76 -5.01 20.87 -3.25
C GLU A 76 -6.21 20.56 -4.15
N GLU A 77 -6.09 19.55 -5.02
CA GLU A 77 -7.20 19.15 -5.89
C GLU A 77 -8.32 18.42 -5.14
N GLU A 78 -7.98 17.55 -4.19
CA GLU A 78 -8.97 16.77 -3.45
C GLU A 78 -9.68 17.60 -2.37
N LEU A 79 -9.00 18.60 -1.79
CA LEU A 79 -9.50 19.38 -0.64
C LEU A 79 -10.92 19.94 -0.86
N PRO A 80 -11.26 20.67 -1.95
CA PRO A 80 -12.60 21.23 -2.13
C PRO A 80 -13.70 20.16 -2.20
N GLY A 81 -13.37 18.97 -2.70
CA GLY A 81 -14.30 17.84 -2.71
C GLY A 81 -14.58 17.31 -1.30
N MET A 82 -13.55 17.22 -0.48
CA MET A 82 -13.66 16.75 0.90
C MET A 82 -14.37 17.77 1.80
N GLU A 83 -14.07 19.06 1.65
CA GLU A 83 -14.74 20.13 2.40
C GLU A 83 -16.24 20.16 2.13
N ARG A 84 -16.65 20.02 0.86
CA ARG A 84 -18.08 19.93 0.49
C ARG A 84 -18.76 18.70 1.07
N PHE A 85 -18.08 17.56 1.10
CA PHE A 85 -18.65 16.32 1.61
C PHE A 85 -18.81 16.32 3.14
N ILE A 86 -17.82 16.87 3.85
CA ILE A 86 -17.78 16.94 5.33
C ILE A 86 -18.54 18.17 5.86
N GLU A 87 -18.84 19.14 4.99
CA GLU A 87 -19.44 20.44 5.34
C GLU A 87 -18.60 21.25 6.33
N TYR A 88 -17.27 21.16 6.19
CA TYR A 88 -16.31 21.87 7.02
C TYR A 88 -15.10 22.30 6.19
N SER A 89 -14.62 23.53 6.39
CA SER A 89 -13.46 24.07 5.67
C SER A 89 -12.21 24.04 6.53
N LEU A 90 -11.07 23.85 5.88
CA LEU A 90 -9.77 23.89 6.51
C LEU A 90 -9.46 25.32 6.96
N GLN A 91 -9.28 25.52 8.27
CA GLN A 91 -9.07 26.86 8.85
C GLN A 91 -7.64 27.38 8.69
N ARG A 92 -6.66 26.48 8.61
CA ARG A 92 -5.22 26.78 8.56
C ARG A 92 -4.48 25.75 7.72
N ARG A 93 -3.27 26.08 7.27
CA ARG A 93 -2.47 25.14 6.47
C ARG A 93 -2.19 23.85 7.24
N ALA A 94 -2.47 22.72 6.61
CA ALA A 94 -2.15 21.40 7.13
C ALA A 94 -0.71 21.00 6.79
N ASN A 95 -0.05 20.32 7.72
CA ASN A 95 1.31 19.81 7.56
C ASN A 95 1.27 18.36 7.08
N VAL A 96 1.79 18.09 5.89
CA VAL A 96 1.94 16.76 5.31
C VAL A 96 3.38 16.29 5.51
N VAL A 97 3.57 15.15 6.14
CA VAL A 97 4.89 14.52 6.34
C VAL A 97 4.93 13.25 5.51
N ILE A 98 5.85 13.22 4.55
CA ILE A 98 5.97 12.13 3.58
C ILE A 98 7.14 11.23 3.94
N TYR A 99 6.90 9.93 3.89
CA TYR A 99 7.94 8.92 3.89
C TYR A 99 8.10 8.27 2.53
N ASN A 100 9.35 8.20 2.06
CA ASN A 100 9.71 7.51 0.82
C ASN A 100 9.41 6.00 0.92
N SER A 101 9.26 5.45 2.13
CA SER A 101 8.88 4.07 2.37
C SER A 101 8.10 3.82 3.67
N TYR A 102 7.38 2.70 3.71
CA TYR A 102 6.67 2.25 4.90
C TYR A 102 7.62 2.01 6.09
N ASP A 103 8.77 1.40 5.83
CA ASP A 103 9.78 1.12 6.88
C ASP A 103 10.36 2.41 7.46
N ASP A 104 10.55 3.45 6.63
CA ASP A 104 11.01 4.76 7.09
C ASP A 104 9.99 5.46 7.99
N MET A 105 8.70 5.35 7.65
CA MET A 105 7.61 5.81 8.51
C MET A 105 7.65 5.08 9.86
N LYS A 106 7.84 3.75 9.86
CA LYS A 106 7.81 2.92 11.07
C LYS A 106 9.00 3.10 12.00
N GLN A 107 10.10 3.68 11.52
CA GLN A 107 11.24 4.05 12.36
C GLN A 107 11.18 5.50 12.89
N THR A 108 10.17 6.28 12.51
CA THR A 108 10.04 7.68 12.90
C THR A 108 8.91 7.91 13.90
N ASN A 109 9.12 8.82 14.85
CA ASN A 109 8.18 9.14 15.92
C ASN A 109 7.14 10.22 15.56
N ILE A 110 7.27 10.87 14.40
CA ILE A 110 6.33 11.91 13.95
C ILE A 110 4.97 11.26 13.69
N GLY A 111 3.90 11.82 14.25
CA GLY A 111 2.56 11.25 14.21
C GLY A 111 2.29 10.15 15.23
N GLN A 112 3.19 9.94 16.22
CA GLN A 112 2.92 9.07 17.36
C GLN A 112 2.39 9.87 18.54
N GLY A 113 1.08 9.78 18.78
CA GLY A 113 0.41 10.47 19.89
C GLY A 113 -0.03 11.89 19.52
N ILE A 114 -0.28 12.71 20.54
CA ILE A 114 -0.67 14.11 20.36
C ILE A 114 0.60 14.93 20.15
N ASP A 115 0.91 15.21 18.88
CA ASP A 115 2.03 16.08 18.50
C ASP A 115 1.66 17.54 18.78
N TRP A 116 2.07 18.05 19.94
CA TRP A 116 1.94 19.46 20.31
C TRP A 116 3.09 20.25 19.70
N GLU A 117 2.79 21.23 18.85
CA GLU A 117 3.81 22.15 18.33
C GLU A 117 3.82 23.46 19.11
N ASN A 118 4.97 23.76 19.72
CA ASN A 118 5.24 25.07 20.31
C ASN A 118 5.64 26.05 19.20
N THR A 119 4.68 26.83 18.70
CA THR A 119 5.00 28.06 17.96
C THR A 119 5.20 29.16 19.01
N GLY A 120 6.40 29.72 19.11
CA GLY A 120 6.85 30.52 20.25
C GLY A 120 5.83 31.53 20.82
N GLY A 121 5.20 31.17 21.94
CA GLY A 121 4.33 32.05 22.72
C GLY A 121 2.86 32.16 22.27
N THR A 122 2.42 31.38 21.27
CA THR A 122 1.03 31.38 20.76
C THR A 122 0.38 29.98 20.83
N THR A 123 -0.95 29.95 20.68
CA THR A 123 -1.88 28.81 20.83
C THR A 123 -1.32 27.48 20.34
N GLN A 124 -1.38 26.44 21.18
CA GLN A 124 -0.98 25.08 20.85
C GLN A 124 -1.98 24.46 19.88
N LEU A 125 -1.50 24.05 18.70
CA LEU A 125 -2.31 23.44 17.64
C LEU A 125 -2.45 21.92 17.87
N VAL A 126 -3.61 21.40 17.49
CA VAL A 126 -3.90 19.95 17.49
C VAL A 126 -4.49 19.57 16.12
N ASN A 127 -4.37 18.29 15.75
CA ASN A 127 -5.03 17.73 14.56
C ASN A 127 -4.70 18.44 13.23
N ASN A 128 -3.44 18.86 13.04
CA ASN A 128 -3.00 19.57 11.82
C ASN A 128 -1.94 18.80 11.01
N LYS A 129 -1.73 17.50 11.28
CA LYS A 129 -0.69 16.68 10.64
C LYS A 129 -1.29 15.51 9.88
N LEU A 130 -0.94 15.40 8.61
CA LEU A 130 -1.13 14.25 7.74
C LEU A 130 0.21 13.51 7.64
N VAL A 131 0.24 12.22 7.97
CA VAL A 131 1.42 11.37 7.76
C VAL A 131 1.10 10.37 6.67
N VAL A 132 1.92 10.34 5.63
CA VAL A 132 1.76 9.43 4.48
C VAL A 132 3.08 8.75 4.15
N TYR A 133 3.00 7.57 3.55
CA TYR A 133 4.16 6.86 3.03
C TYR A 133 3.89 6.37 1.61
N PHE A 134 4.94 6.32 0.80
CA PHE A 134 4.84 5.73 -0.53
C PHE A 134 5.10 4.23 -0.49
N ASN A 135 4.26 3.46 -1.17
CA ASN A 135 4.39 2.01 -1.34
C ASN A 135 4.53 1.62 -2.82
N GLY A 136 4.95 2.55 -3.70
CA GLY A 136 5.08 2.30 -5.13
C GLY A 136 3.79 2.48 -5.95
N ASN A 137 2.66 2.80 -5.32
CA ASN A 137 1.38 3.00 -6.01
C ASN A 137 0.79 4.38 -5.68
N HIS A 138 0.69 5.26 -6.67
CA HIS A 138 0.16 6.60 -6.50
C HIS A 138 -1.34 6.62 -6.14
N ALA A 139 -2.11 5.59 -6.51
CA ALA A 139 -3.51 5.47 -6.11
C ALA A 139 -3.63 5.24 -4.58
N ASP A 140 -2.74 4.42 -4.01
CA ASP A 140 -2.67 4.21 -2.56
C ASP A 140 -2.19 5.47 -1.83
N LEU A 141 -1.23 6.20 -2.42
CA LEU A 141 -0.75 7.47 -1.87
C LEU A 141 -1.87 8.53 -1.85
N ARG A 142 -2.62 8.67 -2.95
CA ARG A 142 -3.79 9.55 -3.03
C ARG A 142 -4.83 9.17 -1.98
N ARG A 143 -5.10 7.88 -1.78
CA ARG A 143 -6.04 7.40 -0.74
C ARG A 143 -5.58 7.83 0.66
N GLN A 144 -4.29 7.70 0.98
CA GLN A 144 -3.73 8.15 2.26
C GLN A 144 -3.86 9.66 2.47
N VAL A 145 -3.59 10.45 1.42
CA VAL A 145 -3.76 11.92 1.45
C VAL A 145 -5.22 12.29 1.74
N ARG A 146 -6.17 11.68 1.03
CA ARG A 146 -7.61 11.86 1.29
C ARG A 146 -7.97 11.47 2.72
N GLN A 147 -7.47 10.33 3.22
CA GLN A 147 -7.72 9.86 4.58
C GLN A 147 -7.28 10.86 5.63
N GLY A 148 -6.09 11.44 5.53
CA GLY A 148 -5.68 12.42 6.54
C GLY A 148 -6.29 13.81 6.35
N ILE A 149 -6.65 14.24 5.13
CA ILE A 149 -7.47 15.45 4.95
C ILE A 149 -8.83 15.26 5.64
N ALA A 150 -9.52 14.13 5.38
CA ALA A 150 -10.77 13.79 6.04
C ALA A 150 -10.61 13.73 7.56
N LYS A 151 -9.51 13.13 8.06
CA LYS A 151 -9.21 13.08 9.48
C LYS A 151 -9.10 14.48 10.09
N ILE A 152 -8.32 15.37 9.48
CA ILE A 152 -8.15 16.75 9.96
C ILE A 152 -9.50 17.48 9.99
N LEU A 153 -10.25 17.42 8.89
CA LEU A 153 -11.55 18.11 8.79
C LEU A 153 -12.57 17.58 9.80
N VAL A 154 -12.69 16.26 9.95
CA VAL A 154 -13.65 15.62 10.87
C VAL A 154 -13.25 15.88 12.32
N GLN A 155 -11.97 15.77 12.67
CA GLN A 155 -11.51 16.03 14.02
C GLN A 155 -11.70 17.50 14.41
N ASN A 156 -11.36 18.44 13.52
CA ASN A 156 -11.59 19.87 13.77
C ASN A 156 -13.09 20.20 13.85
N MET A 157 -13.93 19.57 13.02
CA MET A 157 -15.38 19.73 13.08
C MET A 157 -15.99 19.21 14.40
N LEU A 158 -15.51 18.07 14.90
CA LEU A 158 -16.07 17.41 16.09
C LEU A 158 -15.54 17.99 17.39
N PHE A 159 -14.26 18.34 17.43
CA PHE A 159 -13.58 18.69 18.67
C PHE A 159 -13.07 20.14 18.70
N GLY A 160 -12.90 20.81 17.57
CA GLY A 160 -12.31 22.15 17.48
C GLY A 160 -10.86 22.13 17.02
N ASP A 161 -10.31 23.31 16.69
CA ASP A 161 -8.96 23.48 16.14
C ASP A 161 -7.91 23.91 17.18
N ASP A 162 -8.33 24.15 18.42
CA ASP A 162 -7.47 24.40 19.57
C ASP A 162 -7.71 23.46 20.76
N LEU A 163 -6.75 23.41 21.69
CA LEU A 163 -6.79 22.52 22.85
C LEU A 163 -7.97 22.75 23.80
N GLY A 164 -8.41 24.01 23.95
CA GLY A 164 -9.48 24.38 24.87
C GLY A 164 -10.82 23.84 24.38
N GLU A 165 -11.09 24.01 23.08
CA GLU A 165 -12.27 23.43 22.43
C GLU A 165 -12.24 21.91 22.46
N MET A 166 -11.09 21.29 22.12
CA MET A 166 -10.96 19.83 22.06
C MET A 166 -11.26 19.16 23.40
N ALA A 167 -10.68 19.68 24.48
CA ALA A 167 -10.91 19.16 25.82
C ALA A 167 -12.37 19.32 26.28
N GLY A 168 -13.01 20.44 25.93
CA GLY A 168 -14.41 20.70 26.28
C GLY A 168 -15.41 19.86 25.50
N ASN A 169 -15.21 19.73 24.18
CA ASN A 169 -16.11 19.00 23.28
C ASN A 169 -16.02 17.48 23.47
N GLN A 170 -14.82 16.94 23.67
CA GLN A 170 -14.63 15.51 23.86
C GLN A 170 -15.24 15.01 25.17
N ALA A 171 -15.31 15.84 26.21
CA ALA A 171 -16.02 15.51 27.45
C ALA A 171 -17.55 15.45 27.27
N LEU A 172 -18.10 16.04 26.21
CA LEU A 172 -19.55 16.17 25.96
C LEU A 172 -20.05 15.27 24.82
N LEU A 173 -19.16 14.75 23.97
CA LEU A 173 -19.46 13.90 22.82
C LEU A 173 -18.94 12.49 23.07
N ASP A 174 -19.83 11.60 23.51
CA ASP A 174 -19.54 10.17 23.71
C ASP A 174 -19.78 9.38 22.41
N LEU A 175 -18.91 9.61 21.41
CA LEU A 175 -18.91 8.87 20.14
C LEU A 175 -17.87 7.75 20.17
N PRO A 176 -18.23 6.50 19.81
CA PRO A 176 -17.25 5.43 19.67
C PRO A 176 -16.20 5.75 18.61
N GLU A 177 -14.93 5.46 18.90
CA GLU A 177 -13.81 5.72 17.98
C GLU A 177 -13.98 5.04 16.61
N TRP A 178 -14.50 3.80 16.59
CA TRP A 178 -14.78 3.09 15.33
C TRP A 178 -15.78 3.83 14.44
N LEU A 179 -16.71 4.61 15.02
CA LEU A 179 -17.72 5.34 14.26
C LEU A 179 -17.10 6.57 13.60
N THR A 180 -16.25 7.30 14.33
CA THR A 180 -15.54 8.47 13.79
C THR A 180 -14.47 8.07 12.78
N ASP A 181 -13.67 7.05 13.09
CA ASP A 181 -12.64 6.53 12.18
C ASP A 181 -13.26 5.87 10.95
N GLY A 182 -14.38 5.16 11.12
CA GLY A 182 -15.18 4.62 10.03
C GLY A 182 -15.69 5.72 9.09
N TYR A 183 -16.14 6.86 9.64
CA TYR A 183 -16.61 7.99 8.83
C TYR A 183 -15.46 8.62 8.05
N ILE A 184 -14.30 8.80 8.69
CA ILE A 184 -13.09 9.29 8.04
C ILE A 184 -12.69 8.37 6.88
N ALA A 185 -12.70 7.06 7.10
CA ALA A 185 -12.35 6.08 6.08
C ALA A 185 -13.35 6.11 4.90
N TYR A 186 -14.66 6.20 5.20
CA TYR A 186 -15.73 6.33 4.21
C TYR A 186 -15.66 7.65 3.41
N ALA A 187 -15.40 8.77 4.07
CA ALA A 187 -15.25 10.08 3.42
C ALA A 187 -14.04 10.12 2.47
N ALA A 188 -12.99 9.37 2.82
CA ALA A 188 -11.74 9.36 2.09
C ALA A 188 -11.68 8.36 0.94
N GLU A 189 -12.39 7.25 1.04
CA GLU A 189 -12.38 6.18 0.04
C GLU A 189 -13.79 5.62 -0.15
N ASN A 190 -14.20 5.51 -1.41
CA ASN A 190 -15.46 4.84 -1.75
C ASN A 190 -15.38 3.35 -1.34
N TRP A 191 -16.53 2.71 -1.12
CA TRP A 191 -16.57 1.27 -0.88
C TRP A 191 -15.91 0.51 -2.04
N SER A 192 -14.88 -0.27 -1.73
CA SER A 192 -14.07 -0.99 -2.71
C SER A 192 -14.40 -2.48 -2.71
N THR A 193 -14.04 -3.16 -3.80
CA THR A 193 -14.18 -4.61 -3.95
C THR A 193 -13.40 -5.38 -2.90
N ALA A 194 -12.24 -4.86 -2.48
CA ALA A 194 -11.43 -5.45 -1.41
C ALA A 194 -12.14 -5.36 -0.05
N LEU A 195 -12.73 -4.20 0.28
CA LEU A 195 -13.51 -4.01 1.50
C LEU A 195 -14.78 -4.87 1.50
N ASP A 196 -15.46 -4.99 0.35
CA ASP A 196 -16.63 -5.85 0.20
C ASP A 196 -16.27 -7.33 0.39
N ASP A 197 -15.15 -7.79 -0.19
CA ASP A 197 -14.69 -9.17 -0.02
C ASP A 197 -14.25 -9.48 1.41
N ASP A 198 -13.61 -8.52 2.10
CA ASP A 198 -13.29 -8.64 3.53
C ASP A 198 -14.57 -8.71 4.39
N LEU A 199 -15.52 -7.79 4.20
CA LEU A 199 -16.77 -7.78 4.97
C LEU A 199 -17.56 -9.06 4.74
N LYS A 200 -17.71 -9.49 3.49
CA LYS A 200 -18.35 -10.76 3.11
C LYS A 200 -17.71 -11.95 3.82
N SER A 201 -16.38 -12.02 3.82
CA SER A 201 -15.63 -13.11 4.46
C SER A 201 -15.90 -13.16 5.98
N GLU A 202 -15.93 -12.01 6.65
CA GLU A 202 -16.22 -11.93 8.08
C GLU A 202 -17.69 -12.23 8.43
N ILE A 203 -18.65 -11.74 7.63
CA ILE A 203 -20.08 -11.95 7.87
C ILE A 203 -20.47 -13.43 7.64
N LEU A 204 -20.01 -14.03 6.54
CA LEU A 204 -20.32 -15.42 6.20
C LEU A 204 -19.61 -16.44 7.11
N SER A 205 -18.60 -16.01 7.88
CA SER A 205 -17.96 -16.86 8.89
C SER A 205 -18.89 -17.29 10.03
N LEU A 206 -19.97 -16.54 10.25
CA LEU A 206 -20.88 -16.67 11.40
C LEU A 206 -20.17 -16.54 12.77
N LYS A 207 -18.93 -16.05 12.80
CA LYS A 207 -18.14 -15.82 14.02
C LYS A 207 -18.75 -14.75 14.91
N TYR A 208 -19.36 -13.72 14.31
CA TYR A 208 -19.91 -12.57 15.02
C TYR A 208 -21.43 -12.60 15.03
N LYS A 209 -22.02 -12.76 16.22
CA LYS A 209 -23.48 -12.69 16.39
C LYS A 209 -23.99 -11.27 16.61
N LYS A 210 -23.10 -10.36 17.04
CA LYS A 210 -23.40 -8.97 17.35
C LYS A 210 -22.34 -8.07 16.73
N PHE A 211 -22.76 -6.89 16.28
CA PHE A 211 -21.86 -5.88 15.73
C PHE A 211 -20.70 -5.53 16.67
N ASN A 212 -20.97 -5.44 17.98
CA ASN A 212 -19.94 -5.13 18.99
C ASN A 212 -18.80 -6.16 19.05
N GLN A 213 -19.03 -7.40 18.63
CA GLN A 213 -17.96 -8.40 18.53
C GLN A 213 -17.15 -8.18 17.25
N PHE A 214 -17.84 -7.95 16.14
CA PHE A 214 -17.22 -7.68 14.84
C PHE A 214 -16.32 -6.43 14.89
N VAL A 215 -16.83 -5.32 15.42
CA VAL A 215 -16.09 -4.06 15.53
C VAL A 215 -14.91 -4.14 16.50
N PHE A 216 -14.95 -5.03 17.50
CA PHE A 216 -13.83 -5.22 18.42
C PHE A 216 -12.63 -5.89 17.73
N ASP A 217 -12.89 -6.79 16.79
CA ASP A 217 -11.85 -7.47 16.02
C ASP A 217 -11.43 -6.68 14.77
N HIS A 218 -12.39 -6.03 14.09
CA HIS A 218 -12.17 -5.30 12.84
C HIS A 218 -12.80 -3.88 12.85
N PRO A 219 -12.32 -2.95 13.71
CA PRO A 219 -12.97 -1.66 13.93
C PRO A 219 -13.06 -0.78 12.67
N GLN A 220 -11.98 -0.71 11.88
CA GLN A 220 -11.95 0.11 10.66
C GLN A 220 -12.89 -0.45 9.58
N LEU A 221 -12.85 -1.75 9.31
CA LEU A 221 -13.74 -2.40 8.34
C LEU A 221 -15.20 -2.26 8.76
N ALA A 222 -15.52 -2.52 10.03
CA ALA A 222 -16.88 -2.41 10.55
C ALA A 222 -17.40 -0.97 10.50
N GLY A 223 -16.56 0.02 10.82
CA GLY A 223 -16.92 1.42 10.75
C GLY A 223 -17.17 1.91 9.32
N HIS A 224 -16.27 1.62 8.39
CA HIS A 224 -16.45 1.97 6.97
C HIS A 224 -17.70 1.30 6.40
N ALA A 225 -17.87 -0.02 6.65
CA ALA A 225 -19.03 -0.79 6.24
C ALA A 225 -20.34 -0.22 6.78
N PHE A 226 -20.35 0.23 8.04
CA PHE A 226 -21.53 0.83 8.65
C PHE A 226 -21.94 2.11 7.90
N TRP A 227 -21.02 3.01 7.58
CA TRP A 227 -21.35 4.23 6.82
C TRP A 227 -21.78 3.94 5.39
N TYR A 228 -21.13 2.97 4.75
CA TYR A 228 -21.56 2.50 3.44
C TYR A 228 -22.97 1.88 3.47
N TYR A 229 -23.31 1.14 4.53
CA TYR A 229 -24.68 0.67 4.75
C TYR A 229 -25.69 1.81 4.91
N ILE A 230 -25.30 2.90 5.60
CA ILE A 230 -26.17 4.07 5.71
C ILE A 230 -26.43 4.67 4.33
N GLU A 231 -25.41 4.76 3.47
CA GLU A 231 -25.58 5.19 2.08
C GLU A 231 -26.49 4.23 1.30
N GLU A 232 -26.23 2.92 1.34
CA GLU A 232 -26.99 1.93 0.57
C GLU A 232 -28.48 1.89 0.97
N LYS A 233 -28.79 1.98 2.27
CA LYS A 233 -30.16 1.79 2.78
C LYS A 233 -30.93 3.10 2.94
N TYR A 234 -30.25 4.19 3.31
CA TYR A 234 -30.90 5.46 3.64
C TYR A 234 -30.52 6.59 2.68
N GLY A 235 -29.59 6.40 1.74
CA GLY A 235 -29.17 7.42 0.80
C GLY A 235 -27.91 8.18 1.25
N ARG A 236 -27.16 8.68 0.28
CA ARG A 236 -25.84 9.27 0.50
C ARG A 236 -25.89 10.52 1.37
N GLU A 237 -26.91 11.35 1.21
CA GLU A 237 -27.16 12.57 2.00
C GLU A 237 -27.34 12.28 3.50
N ASN A 238 -27.83 11.09 3.85
CA ASN A 238 -28.08 10.71 5.23
C ASN A 238 -26.82 10.30 5.99
N THR A 239 -25.69 10.10 5.30
CA THR A 239 -24.40 9.77 5.93
C THR A 239 -23.86 10.95 6.75
N THR A 240 -23.53 12.07 6.10
CA THR A 240 -23.06 13.28 6.79
C THR A 240 -24.15 13.84 7.72
N TYR A 241 -25.43 13.76 7.34
CA TYR A 241 -26.53 14.24 8.17
C TYR A 241 -26.65 13.47 9.50
N LEU A 242 -26.44 12.15 9.51
CA LEU A 242 -26.44 11.35 10.74
C LEU A 242 -25.35 11.81 11.71
N LEU A 243 -24.12 12.02 11.22
CA LEU A 243 -23.02 12.49 12.05
C LEU A 243 -23.29 13.90 12.59
N TYR A 244 -23.81 14.79 11.74
CA TYR A 244 -24.22 16.14 12.14
C TYR A 244 -25.26 16.11 13.27
N LEU A 245 -26.33 15.31 13.14
CA LEU A 245 -27.33 15.18 14.19
C LEU A 245 -26.77 14.55 15.47
N ALA A 246 -25.87 13.58 15.35
CA ALA A 246 -25.22 12.97 16.51
C ALA A 246 -24.44 14.01 17.31
N ARG A 247 -23.75 14.93 16.62
CA ARG A 247 -23.05 16.08 17.21
C ARG A 247 -24.02 17.04 17.91
N ILE A 248 -25.05 17.50 17.20
CA ILE A 248 -26.00 18.51 17.70
C ILE A 248 -26.81 17.99 18.89
N TYR A 249 -27.32 16.76 18.80
CA TYR A 249 -28.11 16.17 19.88
C TYR A 249 -27.27 15.62 21.03
N LYS A 250 -25.95 15.50 20.84
CA LYS A 250 -25.03 14.79 21.74
C LYS A 250 -25.57 13.40 22.09
N SER A 251 -26.19 12.74 21.11
CA SER A 251 -26.91 11.49 21.31
C SER A 251 -27.10 10.72 20.00
N LEU A 252 -26.42 9.58 19.88
CA LEU A 252 -26.58 8.67 18.74
C LEU A 252 -27.99 8.12 18.63
N ASN A 253 -28.67 7.84 19.75
CA ASN A 253 -30.04 7.34 19.74
C ASN A 253 -31.00 8.34 19.08
N LYS A 254 -30.92 9.63 19.43
CA LYS A 254 -31.77 10.67 18.84
C LYS A 254 -31.48 10.87 17.35
N ALA A 255 -30.20 10.88 16.98
CA ALA A 255 -29.78 11.02 15.59
C ALA A 255 -30.29 9.86 14.72
N THR A 256 -30.09 8.63 15.22
CA THR A 256 -30.51 7.39 14.58
C THR A 256 -32.04 7.29 14.47
N GLN A 257 -32.77 7.73 15.50
CA GLN A 257 -34.23 7.81 15.46
C GLN A 257 -34.72 8.76 14.36
N GLN A 258 -34.01 9.85 14.10
CA GLN A 258 -34.38 10.80 13.06
C GLN A 258 -34.10 10.26 11.65
N VAL A 259 -32.95 9.62 11.45
CA VAL A 259 -32.51 9.13 10.13
C VAL A 259 -33.08 7.76 9.81
N ALA A 260 -32.82 6.76 10.66
CA ALA A 260 -33.15 5.36 10.41
C ALA A 260 -34.50 4.92 11.00
N LYS A 261 -35.18 5.80 11.75
CA LYS A 261 -36.47 5.52 12.42
C LYS A 261 -36.44 4.39 13.45
N THR A 262 -35.25 3.96 13.88
CA THR A 262 -35.05 2.98 14.95
C THR A 262 -35.04 3.67 16.32
N LYS A 263 -35.51 2.98 17.37
CA LYS A 263 -35.62 3.57 18.71
C LYS A 263 -34.27 3.69 19.41
N LYS A 264 -33.37 2.74 19.17
CA LYS A 264 -32.02 2.70 19.74
C LYS A 264 -31.00 2.51 18.62
N PHE A 265 -29.81 3.06 18.82
CA PHE A 265 -28.67 2.85 17.93
C PHE A 265 -28.30 1.37 17.79
N ASN A 266 -28.39 0.60 18.88
CA ASN A 266 -28.14 -0.84 18.83
C ASN A 266 -29.09 -1.60 17.90
N ASP A 267 -30.35 -1.16 17.78
CA ASP A 267 -31.32 -1.80 16.88
C ASP A 267 -30.87 -1.62 15.41
N LEU A 268 -30.30 -0.45 15.08
CA LEU A 268 -29.71 -0.18 13.75
C LEU A 268 -28.49 -1.07 13.48
N LEU A 269 -27.65 -1.32 14.49
CA LEU A 269 -26.50 -2.23 14.36
C LEU A 269 -26.94 -3.69 14.14
N GLU A 270 -28.04 -4.12 14.75
CA GLU A 270 -28.63 -5.43 14.49
C GLU A 270 -29.21 -5.51 13.08
N GLU A 271 -29.93 -4.47 12.61
CA GLU A 271 -30.40 -4.39 11.23
C GLU A 271 -29.25 -4.40 10.21
N PHE A 272 -28.12 -3.77 10.52
CA PHE A 272 -26.91 -3.84 9.69
C PHE A 272 -26.43 -5.29 9.54
N MET A 273 -26.26 -6.02 10.65
CA MET A 273 -25.75 -7.40 10.60
C MET A 273 -26.66 -8.30 9.78
N ASN A 274 -27.99 -8.15 9.93
CA ASN A 274 -28.98 -8.93 9.18
C ASN A 274 -28.96 -8.59 7.69
N TYR A 275 -28.92 -7.30 7.35
CA TYR A 275 -28.86 -6.83 5.97
C TYR A 275 -27.64 -7.36 5.22
N GLN A 276 -26.45 -7.26 5.83
CA GLN A 276 -25.23 -7.76 5.20
C GLN A 276 -25.24 -9.29 5.06
N SER A 277 -25.77 -10.01 6.04
CA SER A 277 -25.90 -11.48 5.97
C SER A 277 -26.78 -11.89 4.80
N GLU A 278 -27.97 -11.30 4.65
CA GLU A 278 -28.88 -11.60 3.54
C GLU A 278 -28.29 -11.23 2.17
N LYS A 279 -27.62 -10.06 2.09
CA LYS A 279 -26.93 -9.61 0.86
C LYS A 279 -25.90 -10.65 0.39
N TYR A 280 -25.02 -11.08 1.29
CA TYR A 280 -23.95 -12.01 0.94
C TYR A 280 -24.42 -13.45 0.74
N GLU A 281 -25.43 -13.91 1.46
CA GLU A 281 -26.05 -15.22 1.20
C GLU A 281 -26.66 -15.31 -0.21
N ASN A 282 -27.23 -14.20 -0.71
CA ASN A 282 -27.78 -14.15 -2.06
C ASN A 282 -26.69 -14.07 -3.14
N ASP A 283 -25.58 -13.38 -2.86
CA ASP A 283 -24.43 -13.28 -3.76
C ASP A 283 -23.73 -14.64 -3.98
N ILE A 284 -23.45 -15.39 -2.91
CA ILE A 284 -22.75 -16.68 -3.01
C ILE A 284 -23.53 -17.74 -3.80
N ARG A 285 -24.88 -17.67 -3.83
CA ARG A 285 -25.72 -18.59 -4.63
C ARG A 285 -25.45 -18.52 -6.13
N ARG A 286 -24.87 -17.41 -6.61
CA ARG A 286 -24.56 -17.18 -8.02
C ARG A 286 -23.07 -17.41 -8.37
N ARG A 287 -22.27 -17.84 -7.39
CA ARG A 287 -20.80 -17.97 -7.52
C ARG A 287 -20.34 -19.42 -7.41
N ARG A 288 -19.12 -19.69 -7.86
CA ARG A 288 -18.46 -20.99 -7.71
C ARG A 288 -17.81 -21.08 -6.32
N ASN A 289 -17.96 -22.20 -5.63
CA ASN A 289 -17.50 -22.31 -4.25
C ASN A 289 -15.97 -22.37 -4.10
N PHE A 290 -15.25 -23.03 -5.01
CA PHE A 290 -13.81 -23.28 -4.84
C PHE A 290 -13.01 -23.23 -6.15
N PRO A 291 -11.70 -22.89 -6.07
CA PRO A 291 -10.78 -23.03 -7.19
C PRO A 291 -10.68 -24.47 -7.68
N LYS A 292 -10.50 -24.64 -9.01
CA LYS A 292 -10.28 -25.96 -9.62
C LYS A 292 -8.78 -26.29 -9.61
N GLY A 293 -8.28 -26.86 -8.51
CA GLY A 293 -6.87 -27.30 -8.42
C GLY A 293 -6.56 -28.09 -7.17
N SER A 294 -5.27 -28.36 -6.94
CA SER A 294 -4.81 -29.06 -5.74
C SER A 294 -4.53 -28.05 -4.63
N GLU A 295 -5.19 -28.21 -3.49
CA GLU A 295 -4.83 -27.50 -2.26
C GLU A 295 -3.47 -28.01 -1.77
N ILE A 296 -2.55 -27.08 -1.53
CA ILE A 296 -1.19 -27.36 -1.03
C ILE A 296 -1.14 -27.26 0.49
N THR A 297 -1.69 -26.18 1.03
CA THR A 297 -1.73 -25.94 2.47
C THR A 297 -2.89 -25.02 2.83
N SER A 298 -3.35 -25.13 4.07
CA SER A 298 -4.25 -24.16 4.71
C SER A 298 -3.64 -23.69 6.02
N VAL A 299 -3.74 -22.40 6.31
CA VAL A 299 -3.22 -21.79 7.53
C VAL A 299 -4.27 -20.89 8.18
N VAL A 300 -4.33 -20.96 9.51
CA VAL A 300 -5.25 -20.14 10.31
C VAL A 300 -4.54 -18.85 10.74
N ILE A 301 -5.11 -17.71 10.38
CA ILE A 301 -4.68 -16.38 10.82
C ILE A 301 -5.34 -16.02 12.16
N SER A 302 -4.80 -15.01 12.83
CA SER A 302 -5.34 -14.50 14.09
C SER A 302 -4.97 -13.03 14.23
N LYS A 303 -5.52 -12.35 15.24
CA LYS A 303 -5.21 -10.95 15.57
C LYS A 303 -3.70 -10.62 15.66
N TYR A 304 -2.86 -11.62 15.92
CA TYR A 304 -1.41 -11.42 16.10
C TYR A 304 -0.55 -12.27 15.16
N THR A 305 -1.16 -13.05 14.26
CA THR A 305 -0.45 -13.94 13.35
C THR A 305 -1.09 -13.87 11.98
N ASP A 306 -0.30 -13.57 10.95
CA ASP A 306 -0.75 -13.58 9.57
C ASP A 306 0.27 -14.28 8.67
N TYR A 307 -0.19 -14.74 7.52
CA TYR A 307 0.62 -15.37 6.48
C TYR A 307 0.34 -14.69 5.14
N PHE A 308 1.40 -14.36 4.42
CA PHE A 308 1.30 -13.67 3.13
C PHE A 308 2.52 -13.96 2.25
N HIS A 309 2.44 -13.54 0.99
CA HIS A 309 3.43 -13.84 -0.06
C HIS A 309 3.69 -15.33 -0.21
N PHE A 310 2.63 -16.11 -0.37
CA PHE A 310 2.75 -17.53 -0.63
C PHE A 310 3.36 -17.76 -2.02
N ASN A 311 4.40 -18.60 -2.08
CA ASN A 311 5.08 -18.89 -3.33
C ASN A 311 5.37 -20.39 -3.47
N VAL A 312 4.65 -21.04 -4.39
CA VAL A 312 4.75 -22.49 -4.64
C VAL A 312 5.98 -22.79 -5.48
N ASN A 313 6.71 -23.86 -5.13
CA ASN A 313 7.83 -24.30 -5.95
C ASN A 313 7.34 -24.74 -7.35
N PRO A 314 7.93 -24.23 -8.44
CA PRO A 314 7.53 -24.53 -9.82
C PRO A 314 7.79 -25.98 -10.26
N ALA A 315 8.53 -26.77 -9.47
CA ALA A 315 8.77 -28.17 -9.76
C ALA A 315 7.45 -28.98 -9.76
N LYS A 316 7.17 -29.68 -10.86
CA LYS A 316 5.87 -30.31 -11.17
C LYS A 316 5.37 -31.35 -10.15
N ARG A 317 6.27 -32.01 -9.42
CA ARG A 317 5.94 -33.08 -8.46
C ARG A 317 6.02 -32.63 -7.00
N ASN A 318 6.48 -31.42 -6.75
CA ASN A 318 6.76 -30.95 -5.42
C ASN A 318 5.59 -30.10 -4.89
N SER A 319 5.12 -30.40 -3.67
CA SER A 319 4.18 -29.57 -2.92
C SER A 319 4.89 -28.49 -2.09
N SER A 320 6.23 -28.47 -2.12
CA SER A 320 7.02 -27.45 -1.44
C SER A 320 6.57 -26.05 -1.80
N PHE A 321 6.51 -25.20 -0.78
CA PHE A 321 6.15 -23.80 -0.92
C PHE A 321 6.96 -23.00 0.08
N ALA A 322 6.98 -21.70 -0.13
CA ALA A 322 7.55 -20.79 0.83
C ALA A 322 6.55 -19.68 1.15
N VAL A 323 6.57 -19.22 2.39
CA VAL A 323 5.59 -18.29 2.93
C VAL A 323 6.22 -17.38 3.98
N VAL A 324 5.71 -16.16 4.07
CA VAL A 324 6.04 -15.25 5.16
C VAL A 324 5.03 -15.43 6.28
N GLN A 325 5.51 -15.76 7.48
CA GLN A 325 4.73 -15.66 8.70
C GLN A 325 5.08 -14.36 9.43
N TYR A 326 4.08 -13.53 9.69
CA TYR A 326 4.18 -12.44 10.64
C TYR A 326 3.56 -12.85 11.97
N LYS A 327 4.28 -12.68 13.08
CA LYS A 327 3.78 -12.97 14.43
C LYS A 327 4.29 -11.97 15.45
N LYS A 328 3.39 -11.16 16.01
CA LYS A 328 3.68 -10.18 17.09
C LYS A 328 4.92 -9.31 16.79
N GLY A 329 5.00 -8.70 15.61
CA GLY A 329 6.11 -7.82 15.21
C GLY A 329 7.33 -8.53 14.62
N GLN A 330 7.32 -9.86 14.52
CA GLN A 330 8.43 -10.63 13.94
C GLN A 330 8.01 -11.29 12.64
N TYR A 331 8.88 -11.17 11.62
CA TYR A 331 8.73 -11.83 10.33
C TYR A 331 9.58 -13.10 10.32
N LYS A 332 9.03 -14.18 9.77
CA LYS A 332 9.76 -15.41 9.48
C LYS A 332 9.46 -15.84 8.06
N LEU A 333 10.51 -16.08 7.28
CA LEU A 333 10.37 -16.79 6.01
C LEU A 333 10.48 -18.28 6.26
N ILE A 334 9.39 -19.00 6.00
CA ILE A 334 9.29 -20.45 6.17
C ILE A 334 9.32 -21.06 4.77
N LEU A 335 10.27 -21.97 4.56
CA LEU A 335 10.29 -22.89 3.43
C LEU A 335 9.76 -24.23 3.94
N ASP A 336 8.68 -24.72 3.36
CA ASP A 336 8.13 -26.04 3.61
C ASP A 336 8.57 -26.96 2.46
N GLU A 337 9.29 -28.02 2.79
CA GLU A 337 9.74 -29.07 1.88
C GLU A 337 8.95 -30.36 2.15
N ASP A 338 7.75 -30.44 1.58
CA ASP A 338 6.82 -31.58 1.72
C ASP A 338 6.52 -31.95 3.19
N GLY A 339 6.27 -30.92 4.02
CA GLY A 339 5.97 -31.01 5.45
C GLY A 339 7.17 -30.84 6.38
N ASP A 340 8.41 -30.83 5.86
CA ASP A 340 9.58 -30.43 6.64
C ASP A 340 9.77 -28.91 6.57
N THR A 341 9.67 -28.24 7.72
CA THR A 341 9.67 -26.76 7.77
C THR A 341 11.02 -26.21 8.18
N LYS A 342 11.55 -25.29 7.36
CA LYS A 342 12.81 -24.59 7.61
C LYS A 342 12.62 -23.08 7.61
N VAL A 343 13.15 -22.41 8.63
CA VAL A 343 13.16 -20.94 8.69
C VAL A 343 14.41 -20.40 8.00
N LEU A 344 14.24 -19.70 6.88
CA LEU A 344 15.33 -19.15 6.08
C LEU A 344 15.76 -17.73 6.50
N LEU A 345 14.82 -16.96 7.05
CA LEU A 345 15.02 -15.59 7.48
C LEU A 345 14.13 -15.33 8.69
N LYS A 346 14.64 -14.57 9.67
CA LYS A 346 13.88 -14.12 10.83
C LYS A 346 14.38 -12.75 11.27
N PHE A 347 13.50 -11.77 11.30
CA PHE A 347 13.81 -10.39 11.71
C PHE A 347 12.58 -9.72 12.36
N GLY A 348 12.77 -8.50 12.85
CA GLY A 348 11.73 -7.72 13.50
C GLY A 348 11.71 -7.85 15.03
N VAL A 349 11.13 -6.85 15.67
CA VAL A 349 11.10 -6.69 17.13
C VAL A 349 9.74 -7.13 17.65
N LYS A 350 9.72 -7.89 18.76
CA LYS A 350 8.47 -8.32 19.37
C LYS A 350 7.66 -7.11 19.85
N ALA A 351 6.46 -6.95 19.30
CA ALA A 351 5.50 -5.93 19.68
C ALA A 351 4.13 -6.57 19.98
N ARG A 352 3.38 -6.02 20.95
CA ARG A 352 2.04 -6.53 21.30
C ARG A 352 1.03 -6.31 20.18
N MET A 353 1.21 -5.22 19.43
CA MET A 353 0.43 -4.85 18.26
C MET A 353 1.43 -4.21 17.30
N GLY A 354 1.45 -4.67 16.06
CA GLY A 354 2.35 -4.15 15.06
C GLY A 354 1.71 -4.32 13.71
N ASP A 355 1.69 -3.25 12.94
CA ASP A 355 1.25 -3.27 11.56
C ASP A 355 2.23 -4.08 10.69
N ILE A 356 1.68 -4.81 9.74
CA ILE A 356 2.43 -5.61 8.77
C ILE A 356 2.98 -4.67 7.69
N ASN A 357 4.19 -4.96 7.21
CA ASN A 357 4.75 -4.22 6.09
C ASN A 357 4.04 -4.74 4.84
N PRO A 358 3.45 -3.87 4.01
CA PRO A 358 2.63 -4.31 2.87
C PRO A 358 3.43 -5.08 1.82
N ASN A 359 4.76 -4.89 1.80
CA ASN A 359 5.63 -5.31 0.72
C ASN A 359 6.65 -6.36 1.18
N TYR A 360 7.28 -6.21 2.35
CA TYR A 360 8.41 -7.06 2.73
C TYR A 360 8.10 -8.11 3.79
N PRO A 361 8.82 -9.26 3.77
CA PRO A 361 9.78 -9.70 2.75
C PRO A 361 9.12 -10.33 1.51
N MET A 362 9.72 -10.19 0.33
CA MET A 362 9.24 -10.82 -0.92
C MET A 362 10.16 -11.94 -1.38
N MET A 363 9.65 -12.79 -2.27
CA MET A 363 10.38 -13.93 -2.77
C MET A 363 9.99 -14.36 -4.18
N ALA A 364 10.97 -14.93 -4.88
CA ALA A 364 10.81 -15.47 -6.21
C ALA A 364 11.55 -16.81 -6.34
N TRP A 365 10.87 -17.81 -6.89
CA TRP A 365 11.49 -19.06 -7.33
C TRP A 365 12.08 -18.89 -8.72
N ASP A 366 13.26 -19.45 -8.94
CA ASP A 366 13.79 -19.59 -10.30
C ASP A 366 12.92 -20.58 -11.10
N PRO A 367 12.93 -20.53 -12.45
CA PRO A 367 12.04 -21.37 -13.26
C PRO A 367 12.19 -22.88 -13.00
N LYS A 368 13.36 -23.32 -12.52
CA LYS A 368 13.64 -24.73 -12.19
C LYS A 368 13.24 -25.12 -10.75
N GLY A 369 13.04 -24.17 -9.85
CA GLY A 369 12.67 -24.40 -8.45
C GLY A 369 13.83 -24.82 -7.55
N ASN A 370 15.08 -24.55 -7.97
CA ASN A 370 16.30 -24.86 -7.23
C ASN A 370 16.80 -23.68 -6.40
N MET A 371 16.49 -22.47 -6.83
CA MET A 371 16.94 -21.22 -6.21
C MET A 371 15.75 -20.37 -5.79
N LEU A 372 15.83 -19.81 -4.59
CA LEU A 372 14.85 -18.92 -4.02
C LEU A 372 15.50 -17.58 -3.71
N ALA A 373 15.17 -16.56 -4.50
CA ALA A 373 15.56 -15.18 -4.20
C ALA A 373 14.61 -14.61 -3.14
N VAL A 374 15.18 -13.87 -2.19
CA VAL A 374 14.45 -13.24 -1.08
C VAL A 374 14.96 -11.83 -0.88
N ILE A 375 14.05 -10.86 -0.94
CA ILE A 375 14.34 -9.45 -0.67
C ILE A 375 13.59 -8.99 0.58
N TYR A 376 14.27 -8.25 1.43
CA TYR A 376 13.75 -7.86 2.75
C TYR A 376 14.40 -6.57 3.22
N ASN A 377 13.66 -5.80 4.02
CA ASN A 377 14.19 -4.63 4.69
C ASN A 377 14.57 -5.00 6.13
N GLU A 378 15.83 -4.78 6.51
CA GLU A 378 16.32 -5.02 7.85
C GLU A 378 17.19 -3.85 8.29
N GLU A 379 16.81 -3.22 9.42
CA GLU A 379 17.52 -2.07 10.01
C GLU A 379 17.68 -0.90 9.03
N GLY A 380 16.67 -0.66 8.20
CA GLY A 380 16.66 0.42 7.22
C GLY A 380 17.47 0.12 5.96
N ARG A 381 17.93 -1.11 5.75
CA ARG A 381 18.67 -1.54 4.55
C ARG A 381 17.88 -2.55 3.75
N LEU A 382 17.82 -2.33 2.44
CA LEU A 382 17.22 -3.24 1.48
C LEU A 382 18.21 -4.34 1.10
N LYS A 383 17.98 -5.56 1.58
CA LYS A 383 18.89 -6.70 1.40
C LYS A 383 18.27 -7.76 0.51
N LEU A 384 19.09 -8.36 -0.35
CA LEU A 384 18.73 -9.50 -1.19
C LEU A 384 19.63 -10.69 -0.84
N PHE A 385 19.06 -11.89 -0.70
CA PHE A 385 19.83 -13.13 -0.77
C PHE A 385 19.19 -14.12 -1.71
N VAL A 386 20.01 -15.00 -2.29
CA VAL A 386 19.54 -16.18 -3.01
C VAL A 386 19.90 -17.41 -2.19
N TYR A 387 18.91 -18.28 -1.97
CA TYR A 387 19.08 -19.54 -1.28
C TYR A 387 18.99 -20.70 -2.28
N ASP A 388 20.00 -21.55 -2.30
CA ASP A 388 20.02 -22.79 -3.07
C ASP A 388 19.43 -23.91 -2.20
N VAL A 389 18.34 -24.50 -2.67
CA VAL A 389 17.61 -25.56 -1.96
C VAL A 389 18.39 -26.87 -1.92
N ILE A 390 19.15 -27.17 -2.98
CA ILE A 390 19.89 -28.43 -3.12
C ILE A 390 21.12 -28.41 -2.21
N THR A 391 21.95 -27.38 -2.33
CA THR A 391 23.20 -27.29 -1.55
C THR A 391 22.98 -26.71 -0.15
N ARG A 392 21.80 -26.13 0.11
CA ARG A 392 21.39 -25.51 1.38
C ARG A 392 22.27 -24.33 1.81
N VAL A 393 22.91 -23.66 0.84
CA VAL A 393 23.74 -22.47 1.07
C VAL A 393 23.08 -21.20 0.51
N LYS A 394 23.58 -20.05 0.93
CA LYS A 394 23.18 -18.74 0.39
C LYS A 394 24.32 -18.19 -0.48
N PRO A 395 24.43 -18.60 -1.76
CA PRO A 395 25.56 -18.22 -2.61
C PRO A 395 25.68 -16.72 -2.82
N TYR A 396 24.55 -16.00 -2.84
CA TYR A 396 24.51 -14.57 -3.08
C TYR A 396 23.88 -13.82 -1.91
N LYS A 397 24.52 -12.73 -1.49
CA LYS A 397 24.01 -11.74 -0.54
C LYS A 397 24.38 -10.35 -1.07
N ARG A 398 23.40 -9.46 -1.20
CA ARG A 398 23.54 -8.13 -1.80
C ARG A 398 22.83 -7.09 -0.94
N ASP A 399 23.38 -5.88 -0.91
CA ASP A 399 22.74 -4.70 -0.33
C ASP A 399 22.33 -3.80 -1.49
N LEU A 400 21.03 -3.58 -1.66
CA LEU A 400 20.44 -2.81 -2.75
C LEU A 400 20.01 -1.41 -2.32
N THR A 401 20.34 -1.01 -1.08
CA THR A 401 19.88 0.27 -0.48
C THR A 401 20.33 1.49 -1.28
N ASP A 402 21.50 1.44 -1.91
CA ASP A 402 22.03 2.56 -2.71
C ASP A 402 21.49 2.56 -4.15
N VAL A 403 20.74 1.54 -4.54
CA VAL A 403 20.20 1.36 -5.90
C VAL A 403 18.72 1.71 -5.97
N PHE A 404 17.94 1.20 -5.02
CA PHE A 404 16.49 1.33 -4.98
C PHE A 404 16.04 1.80 -3.60
N ASP A 405 15.02 2.67 -3.58
CA ASP A 405 14.35 3.04 -2.35
C ASP A 405 13.48 1.87 -1.85
N GLN A 406 12.78 1.19 -2.78
CA GLN A 406 11.99 -0.01 -2.51
C GLN A 406 11.89 -0.93 -3.73
N VAL A 407 11.52 -2.19 -3.51
CA VAL A 407 11.13 -3.16 -4.54
C VAL A 407 9.71 -3.65 -4.21
N GLN A 408 8.83 -3.59 -5.20
CA GLN A 408 7.39 -3.88 -5.12
C GLN A 408 7.01 -5.28 -5.58
N ASP A 409 7.71 -5.82 -6.57
CA ASP A 409 7.57 -7.21 -7.00
C ASP A 409 8.91 -7.72 -7.53
N MET A 410 9.12 -9.03 -7.44
CA MET A 410 10.32 -9.70 -7.91
C MET A 410 9.96 -11.03 -8.56
N LYS A 411 10.44 -11.25 -9.78
CA LYS A 411 10.33 -12.52 -10.51
C LYS A 411 11.65 -12.85 -11.21
N TYR A 412 11.88 -14.12 -11.51
CA TYR A 412 12.92 -14.48 -12.45
C TYR A 412 12.41 -14.32 -13.89
N ILE A 413 13.32 -14.10 -14.83
CA ILE A 413 13.02 -14.13 -16.26
C ILE A 413 13.08 -15.61 -16.72
N TYR A 414 13.98 -15.97 -17.64
CA TYR A 414 14.10 -17.33 -18.17
C TYR A 414 15.21 -18.16 -17.50
N ASN A 415 16.11 -17.53 -16.75
CA ASN A 415 17.28 -18.15 -16.14
C ASN A 415 17.31 -17.91 -14.62
N SER A 416 18.24 -18.55 -13.93
CA SER A 416 18.46 -18.38 -12.48
C SER A 416 19.46 -17.24 -12.16
N GLN A 417 19.75 -16.35 -13.12
CA GLN A 417 20.76 -15.28 -13.00
C GLN A 417 20.14 -13.88 -13.01
N THR A 418 19.09 -13.67 -13.80
CA THR A 418 18.48 -12.36 -14.02
C THR A 418 17.11 -12.30 -13.35
N LEU A 419 16.97 -11.34 -12.45
CA LEU A 419 15.72 -10.97 -11.81
C LEU A 419 15.08 -9.79 -12.55
N LEU A 420 13.77 -9.78 -12.53
CA LEU A 420 12.90 -8.71 -12.97
C LEU A 420 12.28 -8.07 -11.72
N PHE A 421 12.47 -6.76 -11.57
CA PHE A 421 11.92 -5.97 -10.47
C PHE A 421 10.91 -4.96 -11.00
N SER A 422 9.81 -4.78 -10.27
CA SER A 422 9.10 -3.51 -10.22
C SER A 422 9.62 -2.79 -8.98
N ALA A 423 10.30 -1.66 -9.12
CA ALA A 423 11.03 -1.02 -8.03
C ALA A 423 10.86 0.50 -8.03
N VAL A 424 10.91 1.08 -6.83
CA VAL A 424 10.84 2.52 -6.61
C VAL A 424 12.24 3.11 -6.57
N LYS A 425 12.45 4.16 -7.36
CA LYS A 425 13.65 4.99 -7.31
C LYS A 425 13.27 6.45 -7.48
N ASN A 426 13.71 7.31 -6.56
CA ASN A 426 13.40 8.75 -6.55
C ASN A 426 11.89 9.07 -6.57
N GLY A 427 11.07 8.18 -6.00
CA GLY A 427 9.61 8.35 -5.97
C GLY A 427 8.85 7.85 -7.19
N GLN A 428 9.51 7.30 -8.20
CA GLN A 428 8.89 6.70 -9.38
C GLN A 428 9.01 5.18 -9.34
N THR A 429 7.98 4.48 -9.81
CA THR A 429 7.95 3.01 -9.86
C THR A 429 8.14 2.53 -11.28
N ASP A 430 9.32 1.96 -11.55
CA ASP A 430 9.70 1.49 -12.89
C ASP A 430 10.09 0.01 -12.87
N ILE A 431 10.24 -0.54 -14.07
CA ILE A 431 10.69 -1.91 -14.30
C ILE A 431 12.21 -1.93 -14.48
N TYR A 432 12.86 -2.85 -13.77
CA TYR A 432 14.30 -3.05 -13.83
C TYR A 432 14.63 -4.53 -14.05
N THR A 433 15.73 -4.78 -14.74
CA THR A 433 16.40 -6.09 -14.74
C THR A 433 17.64 -6.02 -13.87
N TYR A 434 17.88 -7.09 -13.11
CA TYR A 434 19.01 -7.19 -12.18
C TYR A 434 19.75 -8.51 -12.38
N ASP A 435 21.02 -8.43 -12.75
CA ASP A 435 21.92 -9.59 -12.80
C ASP A 435 22.49 -9.87 -11.41
N VAL A 436 22.15 -11.02 -10.84
CA VAL A 436 22.54 -11.41 -9.47
C VAL A 436 24.04 -11.67 -9.34
N GLU A 437 24.67 -12.17 -10.40
CA GLU A 437 26.09 -12.53 -10.42
C GLU A 437 26.96 -11.29 -10.61
N ASN A 438 26.62 -10.46 -11.61
CA ASN A 438 27.40 -9.28 -11.98
C ASN A 438 26.98 -7.99 -11.25
N GLU A 439 25.92 -8.03 -10.44
CA GLU A 439 25.35 -6.87 -9.72
C GLU A 439 24.96 -5.72 -10.66
N LYS A 440 24.60 -6.05 -11.90
CA LYS A 440 24.27 -5.06 -12.94
C LYS A 440 22.76 -4.80 -12.98
N VAL A 441 22.40 -3.54 -12.76
CA VAL A 441 21.01 -3.05 -12.84
C VAL A 441 20.81 -2.39 -14.20
N LYS A 442 19.68 -2.66 -14.85
CA LYS A 442 19.29 -2.00 -16.10
C LYS A 442 17.80 -1.62 -16.05
N GLN A 443 17.52 -0.36 -16.32
CA GLN A 443 16.17 0.21 -16.30
C GLN A 443 15.46 -0.06 -17.63
N ILE A 444 14.21 -0.50 -17.59
CA ILE A 444 13.40 -0.85 -18.76
C ILE A 444 12.35 0.22 -19.05
N THR A 445 11.68 0.71 -18.02
CA THR A 445 10.74 1.83 -18.11
C THR A 445 11.26 3.03 -17.33
N ASN A 446 10.92 4.23 -17.77
CA ASN A 446 11.35 5.48 -17.18
C ASN A 446 10.34 6.55 -17.56
N ASP A 447 9.17 6.49 -16.94
CA ASP A 447 8.10 7.46 -17.15
C ASP A 447 7.39 7.78 -15.84
N VAL A 448 6.46 8.73 -15.89
CA VAL A 448 5.77 9.21 -14.70
C VAL A 448 4.74 8.23 -14.16
N TYR A 449 4.40 7.16 -14.89
CA TYR A 449 3.33 6.25 -14.52
C TYR A 449 3.83 5.14 -13.59
N ASP A 450 2.91 4.52 -12.86
CA ASP A 450 3.28 3.39 -12.00
C ASP A 450 3.39 2.12 -12.82
N ASP A 451 4.57 1.51 -12.90
CA ASP A 451 4.77 0.24 -13.59
C ASP A 451 4.98 -0.93 -12.60
N LEU A 452 3.92 -1.70 -12.40
CA LEU A 452 3.78 -2.71 -11.35
C LEU A 452 3.73 -4.14 -11.88
N ASP A 453 3.98 -5.09 -10.97
CA ASP A 453 3.77 -6.53 -11.13
C ASP A 453 4.41 -7.16 -12.37
N ALA A 454 5.60 -6.70 -12.76
CA ALA A 454 6.25 -7.11 -14.00
C ALA A 454 6.43 -8.64 -14.09
N SER A 455 6.20 -9.22 -15.27
CA SER A 455 6.38 -10.65 -15.56
C SER A 455 6.89 -10.86 -16.97
N PHE A 456 7.82 -11.80 -17.15
CA PHE A 456 8.25 -12.21 -18.47
C PHE A 456 7.16 -13.02 -19.20
N VAL A 457 7.12 -12.90 -20.52
CA VAL A 457 6.28 -13.72 -21.41
C VAL A 457 6.99 -14.07 -22.71
N ALA A 458 6.72 -15.27 -23.21
CA ALA A 458 7.16 -15.76 -24.51
C ALA A 458 5.97 -16.28 -25.33
N PHE A 459 5.47 -15.46 -26.26
CA PHE A 459 4.43 -15.79 -27.23
C PHE A 459 5.05 -16.24 -28.56
N PRO A 460 4.29 -16.86 -29.50
CA PRO A 460 4.83 -17.25 -30.80
C PRO A 460 5.39 -16.02 -31.52
N ASN A 461 6.67 -16.11 -31.87
CA ASN A 461 7.41 -15.07 -32.58
C ASN A 461 7.58 -13.75 -31.81
N LYS A 462 7.26 -13.69 -30.51
CA LYS A 462 7.37 -12.46 -29.73
C LYS A 462 7.57 -12.70 -28.23
N ASN A 463 8.64 -12.15 -27.69
CA ASN A 463 8.93 -12.18 -26.25
C ASN A 463 8.91 -10.76 -25.69
N GLY A 464 8.60 -10.64 -24.40
CA GLY A 464 8.62 -9.33 -23.74
C GLY A 464 8.31 -9.43 -22.25
N ILE A 465 8.05 -8.27 -21.67
CA ILE A 465 7.67 -8.15 -20.26
C ILE A 465 6.26 -7.57 -20.20
N LEU A 466 5.34 -8.29 -19.57
CA LEU A 466 4.04 -7.77 -19.18
C LEU A 466 4.16 -7.01 -17.88
N PHE A 467 3.38 -5.95 -17.73
CA PHE A 467 3.28 -5.18 -16.51
C PHE A 467 1.93 -4.48 -16.43
N SER A 468 1.59 -4.07 -15.21
CA SER A 468 0.39 -3.31 -14.91
C SER A 468 0.75 -1.83 -14.82
N SER A 469 0.04 -0.97 -15.54
CA SER A 469 0.32 0.47 -15.53
C SER A 469 -0.94 1.32 -15.59
N ASN A 470 -0.88 2.50 -14.97
CA ASN A 470 -1.95 3.52 -14.98
C ASN A 470 -1.74 4.59 -16.07
N ARG A 471 -0.88 4.31 -17.05
CA ARG A 471 -0.72 5.16 -18.23
C ARG A 471 -2.01 5.22 -19.08
N PRO A 472 -2.41 6.39 -19.61
CA PRO A 472 -3.61 6.53 -20.43
C PRO A 472 -3.55 5.76 -21.76
N SER A 473 -2.36 5.70 -22.36
CA SER A 473 -2.12 5.02 -23.62
C SER A 473 -0.66 4.56 -23.71
N ALA A 474 -0.36 3.68 -24.66
CA ALA A 474 0.99 3.14 -24.85
C ALA A 474 2.05 4.18 -25.26
N SER A 475 1.65 5.29 -25.88
CA SER A 475 2.55 6.31 -26.44
C SER A 475 2.62 7.58 -25.60
N ASP A 476 1.93 7.64 -24.46
CA ASP A 476 1.90 8.82 -23.60
C ASP A 476 3.12 8.81 -22.67
N PRO A 477 4.07 9.75 -22.80
CA PRO A 477 5.22 9.83 -21.90
C PRO A 477 4.85 10.51 -20.55
N GLY A 478 3.68 11.15 -20.47
CA GLY A 478 3.27 11.97 -19.35
C GLY A 478 4.04 13.29 -19.22
N SER A 479 3.85 13.95 -18.08
CA SER A 479 4.47 15.22 -17.71
C SER A 479 4.69 15.27 -16.20
N ASP A 480 5.56 16.16 -15.73
CA ASP A 480 5.81 16.39 -14.29
C ASP A 480 4.56 16.86 -13.51
N THR A 481 3.50 17.26 -14.23
CA THR A 481 2.20 17.66 -13.67
C THR A 481 1.11 16.60 -13.88
N SER A 482 1.45 15.44 -14.44
CA SER A 482 0.51 14.36 -14.65
C SER A 482 0.05 13.79 -13.31
N LEU A 483 -1.27 13.64 -13.16
CA LEU A 483 -1.86 13.03 -11.98
C LEU A 483 -2.30 11.61 -12.32
N MET A 484 -1.65 10.64 -11.69
CA MET A 484 -1.85 9.21 -11.89
C MET A 484 -3.16 8.76 -11.23
N LYS A 485 -4.29 8.99 -11.92
CA LYS A 485 -5.64 8.67 -11.45
C LYS A 485 -6.33 7.55 -12.23
N ASN A 486 -5.71 7.12 -13.33
CA ASN A 486 -6.31 6.09 -14.17
C ASN A 486 -6.23 4.73 -13.49
N ARG A 487 -7.08 3.84 -13.97
CA ARG A 487 -7.04 2.43 -13.60
C ARG A 487 -5.83 1.74 -14.21
N PHE A 488 -5.43 0.67 -13.56
CA PHE A 488 -4.38 -0.18 -14.06
C PHE A 488 -4.85 -1.04 -15.24
N ASN A 489 -4.08 -1.03 -16.31
CA ASN A 489 -4.24 -1.89 -17.48
C ASN A 489 -2.96 -2.70 -17.72
N ILE A 490 -3.05 -3.79 -18.49
CA ILE A 490 -1.89 -4.59 -18.85
C ILE A 490 -1.24 -4.01 -20.10
N PHE A 491 0.06 -3.76 -19.98
CA PHE A 491 0.94 -3.36 -21.06
C PHE A 491 2.01 -4.41 -21.27
N MET A 492 2.58 -4.41 -22.47
CA MET A 492 3.70 -5.25 -22.84
C MET A 492 4.82 -4.37 -23.39
N VAL A 493 6.03 -4.50 -22.84
CA VAL A 493 7.23 -3.92 -23.42
C VAL A 493 8.00 -5.01 -24.19
N THR A 494 8.33 -4.69 -25.44
CA THR A 494 9.06 -5.56 -26.37
C THR A 494 10.29 -4.85 -26.90
N ASN A 495 11.21 -5.61 -27.50
CA ASN A 495 12.55 -5.14 -27.84
C ASN A 495 13.29 -4.59 -26.62
N SER A 496 13.05 -5.21 -25.45
CA SER A 496 13.68 -4.94 -24.15
C SER A 496 15.17 -5.32 -24.15
N SER A 497 15.91 -4.83 -25.15
CA SER A 497 17.36 -4.91 -25.20
C SER A 497 17.86 -4.05 -24.05
N PRO A 498 18.47 -4.66 -23.03
CA PRO A 498 18.86 -3.90 -21.85
C PRO A 498 20.00 -2.90 -22.14
N GLU A 499 20.53 -2.87 -23.36
CA GLU A 499 21.58 -1.96 -23.80
C GLU A 499 21.03 -0.68 -24.44
N ASN A 500 19.81 -0.71 -24.99
CA ASN A 500 19.20 0.40 -25.74
C ASN A 500 17.71 0.53 -25.35
N PRO A 501 17.38 1.03 -24.14
CA PRO A 501 15.99 1.15 -23.66
C PRO A 501 15.10 2.05 -24.52
N GLU A 502 15.69 2.98 -25.28
CA GLU A 502 15.00 3.82 -26.27
C GLU A 502 14.34 3.03 -27.42
N LEU A 503 14.77 1.78 -27.65
CA LEU A 503 14.21 0.91 -28.68
C LEU A 503 12.97 0.16 -28.18
N ASN A 504 12.62 0.32 -26.90
CA ASN A 504 11.49 -0.35 -26.29
C ASN A 504 10.19 0.06 -26.99
N GLN A 505 9.42 -0.95 -27.39
CA GLN A 505 8.06 -0.76 -27.89
C GLN A 505 7.09 -1.18 -26.79
N ILE A 506 6.31 -0.23 -26.29
CA ILE A 506 5.22 -0.47 -25.35
C ILE A 506 3.92 -0.64 -26.14
N THR A 507 3.16 -1.68 -25.83
CA THR A 507 1.82 -1.94 -26.39
C THR A 507 0.81 -2.12 -25.27
N GLN A 508 -0.36 -1.50 -25.40
CA GLN A 508 -1.48 -1.69 -24.47
C GLN A 508 -2.26 -2.95 -24.87
N LEU A 509 -2.33 -3.93 -23.97
CA LEU A 509 -3.06 -5.19 -24.23
C LEU A 509 -4.49 -5.15 -23.69
N THR A 510 -4.76 -4.36 -22.65
CA THR A 510 -6.11 -4.21 -22.10
C THR A 510 -6.53 -2.76 -22.00
N ASN A 511 -7.83 -2.51 -22.19
CA ASN A 511 -8.44 -1.22 -21.92
C ASN A 511 -9.79 -1.48 -21.24
N LEU A 512 -9.76 -1.66 -19.92
CA LEU A 512 -10.92 -2.10 -19.13
C LEU A 512 -11.75 -0.91 -18.64
N ASP A 513 -13.06 -1.00 -18.83
CA ASP A 513 -14.03 0.00 -18.37
C ASP A 513 -14.21 0.03 -16.86
N PHE A 514 -13.85 -1.06 -16.17
CA PHE A 514 -14.00 -1.24 -14.72
C PHE A 514 -12.89 -2.12 -14.15
N GLY A 515 -12.62 -1.92 -12.85
CA GLY A 515 -11.60 -2.66 -12.11
C GLY A 515 -10.17 -2.36 -12.51
N ASP A 516 -9.23 -2.86 -11.73
CA ASP A 516 -7.78 -2.74 -11.98
C ASP A 516 -7.22 -4.06 -12.50
N ALA A 517 -6.47 -4.02 -13.61
CA ALA A 517 -5.77 -5.19 -14.14
C ALA A 517 -4.40 -5.34 -13.47
N ARG A 518 -4.24 -6.33 -12.58
CA ARG A 518 -3.04 -6.54 -11.76
C ARG A 518 -2.45 -7.93 -11.94
N TYR A 519 -1.17 -8.09 -11.57
CA TYR A 519 -0.45 -9.37 -11.60
C TYR A 519 -0.53 -10.14 -12.92
N PRO A 520 -0.11 -9.54 -14.06
CA PRO A 520 -0.02 -10.27 -15.31
C PRO A 520 1.04 -11.38 -15.22
N ALA A 521 0.76 -12.50 -15.88
CA ALA A 521 1.67 -13.63 -16.01
C ALA A 521 1.40 -14.41 -17.29
N GLN A 522 2.41 -15.12 -17.80
CA GLN A 522 2.19 -16.08 -18.87
C GLN A 522 1.23 -17.17 -18.39
N TYR A 523 0.20 -17.46 -19.20
CA TYR A 523 -0.74 -18.53 -18.90
C TYR A 523 -0.46 -19.75 -19.75
N ASN A 524 -0.34 -19.59 -21.07
CA ASN A 524 0.15 -20.62 -21.98
C ASN A 524 0.94 -20.00 -23.13
N VAL A 525 1.16 -20.75 -24.20
CA VAL A 525 1.91 -20.24 -25.37
C VAL A 525 1.20 -19.04 -26.02
N ASN A 526 -0.13 -18.99 -26.07
CA ASN A 526 -0.89 -17.94 -26.76
C ASN A 526 -1.65 -16.99 -25.82
N HIS A 527 -1.68 -17.27 -24.52
CA HIS A 527 -2.48 -16.55 -23.55
C HIS A 527 -1.65 -16.07 -22.38
N PHE A 528 -1.99 -14.89 -21.88
CA PHE A 528 -1.58 -14.44 -20.55
C PHE A 528 -2.79 -14.41 -19.62
N THR A 529 -2.53 -14.29 -18.33
CA THR A 529 -3.54 -14.15 -17.29
C THR A 529 -3.22 -12.96 -16.40
N PHE A 530 -4.24 -12.38 -15.80
CA PHE A 530 -4.14 -11.30 -14.83
C PHE A 530 -5.36 -11.33 -13.90
N LEU A 531 -5.32 -10.56 -12.82
CA LEU A 531 -6.46 -10.38 -11.91
C LEU A 531 -7.19 -9.07 -12.21
N ASN A 532 -8.51 -9.09 -12.10
CA ASN A 532 -9.36 -7.92 -12.18
C ASN A 532 -10.65 -8.14 -11.36
N ASP A 533 -11.17 -7.06 -10.82
CA ASP A 533 -12.27 -7.02 -9.86
C ASP A 533 -13.56 -6.35 -10.41
N ALA A 534 -13.67 -6.19 -11.73
CA ALA A 534 -14.79 -5.51 -12.39
C ALA A 534 -16.19 -6.06 -12.04
N ASN A 535 -16.30 -7.32 -11.64
CA ASN A 535 -17.56 -7.95 -11.26
C ASN A 535 -17.83 -7.94 -9.73
N GLY A 536 -17.10 -7.09 -8.99
CA GLY A 536 -17.23 -6.92 -7.54
C GLY A 536 -16.38 -7.87 -6.70
N VAL A 537 -15.69 -8.83 -7.32
CA VAL A 537 -14.80 -9.76 -6.63
C VAL A 537 -13.54 -9.96 -7.47
N MET A 538 -12.38 -10.03 -6.84
CA MET A 538 -11.12 -10.26 -7.54
C MET A 538 -11.11 -11.61 -8.25
N ASN A 539 -11.10 -11.59 -9.58
CA ASN A 539 -11.18 -12.75 -10.44
C ASN A 539 -10.02 -12.80 -11.43
N ARG A 540 -9.72 -14.01 -11.90
CA ARG A 540 -8.74 -14.25 -12.95
C ARG A 540 -9.38 -14.09 -14.32
N TYR A 541 -8.67 -13.36 -15.16
CA TYR A 541 -8.96 -13.18 -16.57
C TYR A 541 -7.86 -13.82 -17.41
N ALA A 542 -8.22 -14.21 -18.63
CA ALA A 542 -7.28 -14.63 -19.65
C ALA A 542 -7.31 -13.63 -20.81
N GLY A 543 -6.16 -13.38 -21.41
CA GLY A 543 -6.00 -12.58 -22.62
C GLY A 543 -5.36 -13.42 -23.72
N PHE A 544 -6.05 -13.62 -24.85
CA PHE A 544 -5.49 -14.24 -26.05
C PHE A 544 -4.64 -13.21 -26.79
N PHE A 545 -3.34 -13.46 -26.91
CA PHE A 545 -2.39 -12.56 -27.55
C PHE A 545 -2.32 -12.80 -29.07
N SER A 546 -2.37 -11.72 -29.84
CA SER A 546 -2.17 -11.74 -31.28
C SER A 546 -1.23 -10.61 -31.69
N THR A 547 -0.34 -10.89 -32.63
CA THR A 547 0.62 -9.90 -33.15
C THR A 547 0.63 -9.93 -34.67
N LYS A 548 0.73 -8.75 -35.29
CA LYS A 548 0.89 -8.58 -36.74
C LYS A 548 2.09 -7.68 -36.99
N SER A 549 2.92 -8.02 -37.97
CA SER A 549 4.00 -7.12 -38.41
C SER A 549 3.41 -5.81 -38.92
N ALA A 550 3.90 -4.69 -38.39
CA ALA A 550 3.43 -3.33 -38.69
C ALA A 550 4.48 -2.50 -39.44
N GLY A 551 5.53 -3.14 -39.96
CA GLY A 551 6.62 -2.47 -40.68
C GLY A 551 7.84 -2.26 -39.79
N VAL A 552 8.59 -1.19 -40.07
CA VAL A 552 9.88 -0.90 -39.46
C VAL A 552 10.01 0.61 -39.22
N ASP A 553 10.44 0.98 -38.01
CA ASP A 553 10.80 2.36 -37.66
C ASP A 553 12.31 2.55 -37.77
N THR A 554 12.73 3.68 -38.34
CA THR A 554 14.11 4.17 -38.24
C THR A 554 14.18 5.20 -37.12
N LEU A 555 14.93 4.90 -36.08
CA LEU A 555 15.20 5.79 -34.96
C LEU A 555 16.55 6.47 -35.18
N VAL A 556 16.57 7.80 -35.15
CA VAL A 556 17.79 8.60 -35.20
C VAL A 556 17.99 9.23 -33.83
N LEU A 557 19.08 8.87 -33.17
CA LEU A 557 19.44 9.43 -31.87
C LEU A 557 20.39 10.61 -32.06
N ILE A 558 20.02 11.74 -31.47
CA ILE A 558 20.87 12.93 -31.39
C ILE A 558 20.82 13.44 -29.95
N ASN A 559 21.92 13.27 -29.24
CA ASN A 559 22.08 13.58 -27.83
C ASN A 559 21.08 12.81 -26.95
N GLN A 560 20.06 13.48 -26.41
CA GLN A 560 18.98 12.86 -25.61
C GLN A 560 17.66 12.76 -26.39
N GLU A 561 17.62 13.25 -27.63
CA GLU A 561 16.42 13.18 -28.46
C GLU A 561 16.44 11.95 -29.37
N ILE A 562 15.28 11.28 -29.42
CA ILE A 562 15.03 10.14 -30.28
C ILE A 562 14.00 10.58 -31.32
N LEU A 563 14.44 10.67 -32.57
CA LEU A 563 13.56 11.00 -33.68
C LEU A 563 13.07 9.72 -34.35
N ARG A 564 11.74 9.55 -34.46
CA ARG A 564 11.12 8.40 -35.13
C ARG A 564 10.78 8.73 -36.59
N ASN A 565 11.36 7.98 -37.52
CA ASN A 565 11.22 8.18 -38.97
C ASN A 565 11.40 9.65 -39.41
N PRO A 566 12.44 10.36 -38.94
CA PRO A 566 12.58 11.78 -39.25
C PRO A 566 12.88 11.99 -40.73
N THR A 567 12.40 13.11 -41.24
CA THR A 567 12.87 13.68 -42.49
C THR A 567 14.30 14.22 -42.32
N PRO A 568 15.10 14.31 -43.40
CA PRO A 568 16.43 14.92 -43.32
C PRO A 568 16.44 16.34 -42.74
N ALA A 569 15.37 17.11 -42.97
CA ALA A 569 15.22 18.46 -42.44
C ALA A 569 15.06 18.50 -40.91
N GLU A 570 14.36 17.52 -40.33
CA GLU A 570 14.20 17.42 -38.88
C GLU A 570 15.52 17.03 -38.21
N VAL A 571 16.25 16.08 -38.80
CA VAL A 571 17.60 15.69 -38.36
C VAL A 571 18.53 16.91 -38.38
N ASP A 572 18.59 17.65 -39.49
CA ASP A 572 19.43 18.86 -39.62
C ASP A 572 19.07 19.94 -38.59
N SER A 573 17.78 20.11 -38.29
CA SER A 573 17.32 21.09 -37.30
C SER A 573 17.81 20.74 -35.90
N VAL A 574 17.70 19.46 -35.51
CA VAL A 574 18.13 18.97 -34.19
C VAL A 574 19.65 18.98 -34.06
N LEU A 575 20.39 18.58 -35.11
CA LEU A 575 21.85 18.69 -35.15
C LEU A 575 22.33 20.14 -34.94
N ARG A 576 21.68 21.12 -35.59
CA ARG A 576 22.00 22.55 -35.40
C ARG A 576 21.69 23.04 -33.99
N PHE A 577 20.57 22.61 -33.40
CA PHE A 577 20.21 22.98 -32.03
C PHE A 577 21.27 22.51 -31.03
N TYR A 578 21.72 21.26 -31.15
CA TYR A 578 22.77 20.69 -30.30
C TYR A 578 24.19 21.00 -30.76
N LYS A 579 24.38 21.73 -31.87
CA LYS A 579 25.67 22.06 -32.49
C LYS A 579 26.54 20.82 -32.75
N LYS A 580 25.93 19.77 -33.30
CA LYS A 580 26.62 18.54 -33.73
C LYS A 580 26.73 18.50 -35.25
N ASP A 581 27.80 17.87 -35.72
CA ASP A 581 28.08 17.68 -37.14
C ASP A 581 27.46 16.38 -37.70
N ASP A 582 27.17 15.40 -36.83
CA ASP A 582 26.60 14.11 -37.21
C ASP A 582 25.69 13.54 -36.10
N VAL A 583 24.86 12.57 -36.47
CA VAL A 583 23.96 11.83 -35.58
C VAL A 583 24.76 10.86 -34.70
N ASP A 584 24.28 10.61 -33.48
CA ASP A 584 25.01 9.73 -32.56
C ASP A 584 24.84 8.26 -32.94
N SER A 585 23.62 7.86 -33.34
CA SER A 585 23.30 6.50 -33.72
C SER A 585 22.03 6.44 -34.56
N ILE A 586 21.94 5.44 -35.44
CA ILE A 586 20.73 5.10 -36.19
C ILE A 586 20.38 3.65 -35.87
N ALA A 587 19.16 3.43 -35.42
CA ALA A 587 18.62 2.10 -35.14
C ALA A 587 17.40 1.83 -36.01
N VAL A 588 17.22 0.57 -36.41
CA VAL A 588 16.09 0.13 -37.23
C VAL A 588 15.33 -0.91 -36.41
N VAL A 589 14.09 -0.60 -36.04
CA VAL A 589 13.28 -1.40 -35.11
C VAL A 589 12.07 -1.95 -35.85
N ALA A 590 11.92 -3.28 -35.85
CA ALA A 590 10.71 -3.92 -36.37
C ALA A 590 9.51 -3.57 -35.47
N LEU A 591 8.46 -3.02 -36.08
CA LEU A 591 7.22 -2.71 -35.39
C LEU A 591 6.21 -3.84 -35.54
N SER A 592 5.38 -3.97 -34.53
CA SER A 592 4.25 -4.89 -34.53
C SER A 592 3.01 -4.23 -33.94
N SER A 593 1.86 -4.56 -34.51
CA SER A 593 0.55 -4.23 -33.97
C SER A 593 0.09 -5.42 -33.16
N ASP A 594 0.17 -5.30 -31.83
CA ASP A 594 -0.32 -6.33 -30.92
C ASP A 594 -1.71 -5.97 -30.41
N SER A 595 -2.49 -7.00 -30.14
CA SER A 595 -3.78 -6.88 -29.47
C SER A 595 -4.03 -8.10 -28.60
N ALA A 596 -4.95 -7.94 -27.65
CA ALA A 596 -5.45 -9.04 -26.87
C ALA A 596 -6.97 -9.06 -26.80
N TYR A 597 -7.55 -10.26 -26.87
CA TYR A 597 -8.94 -10.49 -26.53
C TYR A 597 -9.04 -11.05 -25.12
N VAL A 598 -9.79 -10.39 -24.24
CA VAL A 598 -9.80 -10.65 -22.79
C VAL A 598 -11.17 -11.13 -22.32
N PHE A 599 -11.18 -12.13 -21.43
CA PHE A 599 -12.40 -12.66 -20.81
C PHE A 599 -12.13 -13.23 -19.41
N PRO A 600 -13.12 -13.20 -18.50
CA PRO A 600 -13.00 -13.80 -17.17
C PRO A 600 -13.02 -15.33 -17.25
N ILE A 601 -12.16 -15.99 -16.48
CA ILE A 601 -12.12 -17.47 -16.38
C ILE A 601 -12.55 -17.98 -14.99
N THR A 602 -12.55 -17.12 -13.97
CA THR A 602 -13.06 -17.45 -12.63
C THR A 602 -14.24 -16.58 -12.22
N ASN A 603 -15.02 -17.09 -11.27
CA ASN A 603 -16.07 -16.35 -10.55
C ASN A 603 -16.29 -17.00 -9.17
N TYR A 604 -15.29 -16.90 -8.30
CA TYR A 604 -15.32 -17.56 -7.00
C TYR A 604 -16.17 -16.80 -5.98
N ALA A 605 -16.64 -17.51 -4.95
CA ALA A 605 -17.39 -16.92 -3.84
C ALA A 605 -16.55 -15.91 -3.04
N SER A 606 -15.24 -16.16 -2.91
CA SER A 606 -14.24 -15.26 -2.32
C SER A 606 -13.24 -14.81 -3.37
N GLY A 607 -12.79 -13.56 -3.29
CA GLY A 607 -11.77 -13.01 -4.18
C GLY A 607 -10.41 -13.70 -4.05
N ILE A 608 -9.67 -13.76 -5.15
CA ILE A 608 -8.27 -14.16 -5.15
C ILE A 608 -7.47 -13.08 -4.42
N ARG A 609 -6.79 -13.44 -3.32
CA ARG A 609 -6.01 -12.50 -2.50
C ARG A 609 -4.58 -12.36 -2.97
N GLU A 610 -3.98 -13.47 -3.37
CA GLU A 610 -2.64 -13.48 -3.94
C GLU A 610 -2.61 -14.41 -5.15
N THR A 611 -1.83 -14.01 -6.16
CA THR A 611 -1.49 -14.87 -7.29
C THR A 611 -0.01 -14.78 -7.58
N ARG A 612 0.59 -15.91 -7.97
CA ARG A 612 1.96 -15.96 -8.48
C ARG A 612 2.05 -16.97 -9.63
N ALA A 613 2.90 -16.70 -10.61
CA ALA A 613 3.31 -17.70 -11.58
C ALA A 613 4.23 -18.70 -10.88
N ALA A 614 3.90 -19.99 -10.94
CA ALA A 614 4.75 -21.05 -10.41
C ALA A 614 5.77 -21.42 -11.49
N GLY A 615 6.70 -20.50 -11.78
CA GLY A 615 7.73 -20.61 -12.82
C GLY A 615 7.15 -20.71 -14.25
N GLU A 616 8.03 -20.98 -15.22
CA GLU A 616 7.71 -21.09 -16.65
C GLU A 616 7.03 -22.42 -17.04
N ASN A 617 6.29 -23.03 -16.10
CA ASN A 617 5.73 -24.38 -16.23
C ASN A 617 4.21 -24.39 -16.41
N ASN A 618 3.62 -23.31 -16.93
CA ASN A 618 2.20 -23.29 -17.26
C ASN A 618 1.33 -23.57 -16.00
N GLN A 619 1.75 -23.01 -14.86
CA GLN A 619 1.12 -23.21 -13.55
C GLN A 619 1.02 -21.88 -12.82
N VAL A 620 -0.09 -21.68 -12.12
CA VAL A 620 -0.33 -20.51 -11.28
C VAL A 620 -0.72 -20.97 -9.88
N SER A 621 -0.30 -20.22 -8.87
CA SER A 621 -0.78 -20.41 -7.51
C SER A 621 -1.74 -19.30 -7.13
N GLU A 622 -2.74 -19.66 -6.34
CA GLU A 622 -3.76 -18.73 -5.84
C GLU A 622 -3.95 -18.91 -4.34
N VAL A 623 -4.12 -17.79 -3.65
CA VAL A 623 -4.52 -17.79 -2.24
C VAL A 623 -5.94 -17.25 -2.16
N THR A 624 -6.81 -18.01 -1.52
CA THR A 624 -8.14 -17.54 -1.13
C THR A 624 -8.23 -17.44 0.39
N ARG A 625 -9.15 -16.62 0.88
CA ARG A 625 -9.39 -16.42 2.30
C ARG A 625 -10.87 -16.61 2.63
N GLN A 626 -11.15 -17.43 3.63
CA GLN A 626 -12.47 -17.60 4.22
C GLN A 626 -12.34 -17.37 5.73
N SER A 627 -12.81 -16.22 6.21
CA SER A 627 -12.63 -15.79 7.59
C SER A 627 -11.16 -15.82 8.02
N ASP A 628 -10.83 -16.63 9.03
CA ASP A 628 -9.48 -16.78 9.56
C ASP A 628 -8.66 -17.83 8.79
N ASP A 629 -9.22 -18.53 7.79
CA ASP A 629 -8.50 -19.56 7.04
C ASP A 629 -8.01 -18.99 5.69
N LYS A 630 -6.70 -19.12 5.44
CA LYS A 630 -6.06 -18.87 4.14
C LYS A 630 -5.61 -20.19 3.53
N SER A 631 -6.11 -20.51 2.34
CA SER A 631 -5.72 -21.72 1.60
C SER A 631 -4.96 -21.39 0.33
N LEU A 632 -3.85 -22.10 0.12
CA LEU A 632 -3.00 -22.01 -1.06
C LEU A 632 -3.34 -23.14 -2.02
N TYR A 633 -3.69 -22.76 -3.25
CA TYR A 633 -3.97 -23.69 -4.34
C TYR A 633 -2.90 -23.61 -5.40
N LYS A 634 -2.52 -24.77 -5.93
CA LYS A 634 -1.72 -24.90 -7.16
C LYS A 634 -2.65 -25.30 -8.29
N LEU A 635 -2.77 -24.43 -9.29
CA LEU A 635 -3.68 -24.60 -10.42
C LEU A 635 -2.92 -25.00 -11.69
N ARG A 636 -3.55 -25.86 -12.48
CA ARG A 636 -3.18 -26.07 -13.88
C ARG A 636 -3.97 -25.09 -14.75
N ILE A 637 -3.46 -24.79 -15.94
CA ILE A 637 -4.21 -24.04 -16.94
C ILE A 637 -5.56 -24.73 -17.18
N ASP A 638 -6.62 -23.95 -17.09
CA ASP A 638 -7.97 -24.35 -17.49
C ASP A 638 -8.09 -24.32 -19.02
N GLU A 639 -7.56 -25.35 -19.69
CA GLU A 639 -7.61 -25.50 -21.16
C GLU A 639 -9.04 -25.58 -21.70
N ALA A 640 -10.03 -25.92 -20.88
CA ALA A 640 -11.43 -25.97 -21.30
C ALA A 640 -12.11 -24.59 -21.29
N ALA A 641 -11.55 -23.63 -20.56
CA ALA A 641 -12.06 -22.26 -20.49
C ALA A 641 -11.46 -21.33 -21.55
N LEU A 642 -10.31 -21.71 -22.13
CA LEU A 642 -9.61 -21.01 -23.22
C LEU A 642 -10.14 -21.49 -24.57
#